data_AF-B1V7W3-F1
#
_entry.id   AF-B1V7W3-F1
#
_cell.length_a   1.000
_cell.length_b   1.000
_cell.length_c   1.000
_cell.angle_alpha   90.00
_cell.angle_beta   90.00
_cell.angle_gamma   90.00
#
_symmetry.space_group_name_H-M   'P 1'
#
loop_
_entity.id
_entity.type
_entity.pdbx_description
1 polymer ?
#
loop_
_entity_poly.entity_id
_entity_poly.type
_entity_poly.pdbx_seq_one_letter_code
_entity_poly.pdbx_strand_id
1 'polypeptide(L)'
;MANNIIPNVNPGDLVGSTPTFPTNAVVKGDFLYLRDANGNQISGRTVSDGDEITVLDIGYSKQLVLVQYPTGSGYRQGYVSNATSIIKYKDDYSWVNGSTPEAVYDLDKTTQIGTLDPRERAVVLYKVDGMTAVAYDTGKGKLTKSGLVHYEGSGSSNGGGSINGIAPGEVVPGGFTYENNAQVVGDELYLRDANGNRIPGRSVSNGDKITVLDVGYTKQLALVQYPAGDVVRQGYVTNATNLIRYFNQSMWHNGSTPEEVLDENGQHLGLLDPYESATPLYKKNGMTHVVYNTSKGPNTKSGYVKYEGSAATRVDIPRPAITNAQKIVYGTSGRGRELAAYKVGNGANSLIYVCAIHGWEDHWAADGIELTRIGNGLIEHFQNVGTNNWSLYIIPVANPDGLSEGYTNNGPGRCTIVGAVDCNRDFPIGFTPYGDSRHWTNKEPLSVPESRSLRDFISGIKGKTSGSTYLIDMHGWEDKTIGDSHISRAFQNQFGFVNGCYDGVYQGGFLISWANSIGVRAALIELPQSCYSHSDAVNGRYLQKAINAVTNLIGGSGGSSSGGSTGGNTGSGSTGGSSSSDVTYIANGEVINVQSFLNVRKGPGTNYDSIGQLNQGDNVSIVAKNGEWYKISSPIAGYVHSDFIRISSNDNNDKHMEAVNKRVEDILSIFKNNLLGAKYKLAFNKYMRLYKGESFNVDFRYGVGLEFNEDALITMDFSDGKIVSENIFVQSLIDFIYVIDKKFDKMSIFIKEFEKIVKNCKITIEGNLAEAAVTVTLEVKIDENKAFSTENSIFFDFKISFDILDFIKKMLDKFGDKIADIAGKIWGVIKNIGNKFQQMIGFVAFIVVALIISAGKLTEEVVSGILAALLGFITNLA
;
A
#
# COMPACT_ATOMS: atom_id res chain seq x y z
N MET A 1 -54.55 6.94 -7.56
CA MET A 1 -54.97 8.00 -8.49
C MET A 1 -54.53 7.56 -9.87
N ALA A 2 -55.39 7.63 -10.88
CA ALA A 2 -55.01 7.27 -12.25
C ALA A 2 -53.83 8.14 -12.69
N ASN A 3 -52.77 7.53 -13.22
CA ASN A 3 -51.59 8.26 -13.67
C ASN A 3 -51.97 9.13 -14.88
N ASN A 4 -52.11 10.44 -14.65
CA ASN A 4 -52.47 11.44 -15.65
C ASN A 4 -51.38 11.70 -16.72
N ILE A 5 -50.35 10.85 -16.83
CA ILE A 5 -49.23 11.04 -17.78
C ILE A 5 -49.67 10.69 -19.21
N ILE A 6 -50.41 9.60 -19.37
CA ILE A 6 -50.89 9.10 -20.66
C ILE A 6 -52.41 9.08 -20.64
N PRO A 7 -53.08 9.63 -21.68
CA PRO A 7 -54.53 9.57 -21.79
C PRO A 7 -55.06 8.14 -21.72
N ASN A 8 -56.01 7.89 -20.81
CA ASN A 8 -56.68 6.61 -20.69
C ASN A 8 -57.82 6.52 -21.72
N VAL A 9 -57.48 6.14 -22.95
CA VAL A 9 -58.43 5.90 -24.05
C VAL A 9 -58.36 4.45 -24.50
N ASN A 10 -59.44 3.95 -25.14
CA ASN A 10 -59.38 2.59 -25.68
C ASN A 10 -58.40 2.55 -26.86
N PRO A 11 -57.68 1.44 -27.07
CA PRO A 11 -56.84 1.27 -28.25
C PRO A 11 -57.64 1.49 -29.55
N GLY A 12 -57.17 2.45 -30.36
CA GLY A 12 -57.80 2.90 -31.59
C GLY A 12 -58.63 4.18 -31.45
N ASP A 13 -58.87 4.70 -30.25
CA ASP A 13 -59.61 5.94 -30.04
C ASP A 13 -58.74 7.18 -30.30
N LEU A 14 -59.41 8.30 -30.61
CA LEU A 14 -58.75 9.61 -30.77
C LEU A 14 -58.32 10.14 -29.41
N VAL A 15 -57.10 10.68 -29.36
CA VAL A 15 -56.54 11.36 -28.19
C VAL A 15 -56.59 12.87 -28.34
N GLY A 16 -56.46 13.38 -29.57
CA GLY A 16 -56.51 14.82 -29.84
C GLY A 16 -56.01 15.17 -31.23
N SER A 17 -56.00 16.46 -31.56
CA SER A 17 -55.41 16.97 -32.81
C SER A 17 -53.89 16.90 -32.82
N THR A 18 -53.26 16.78 -31.65
CA THR A 18 -51.81 16.62 -31.44
C THR A 18 -51.56 15.44 -30.50
N PRO A 19 -50.38 14.79 -30.57
CA PRO A 19 -50.02 13.76 -29.61
C PRO A 19 -49.74 14.36 -28.22
N THR A 20 -49.78 13.52 -27.20
CA THR A 20 -49.52 13.88 -25.79
C THR A 20 -48.09 14.37 -25.58
N PHE A 21 -47.13 13.74 -26.24
CA PHE A 21 -45.73 14.16 -26.29
C PHE A 21 -45.27 14.26 -27.74
N PRO A 22 -44.22 15.05 -28.04
CA PRO A 22 -43.65 15.12 -29.38
C PRO A 22 -43.36 13.74 -29.98
N THR A 23 -43.51 13.60 -31.29
CA THR A 23 -43.19 12.36 -31.99
C THR A 23 -41.71 12.05 -31.83
N ASN A 24 -41.41 10.84 -31.35
CA ASN A 24 -40.06 10.39 -30.98
C ASN A 24 -39.57 9.19 -31.80
N ALA A 25 -40.41 8.68 -32.71
CA ALA A 25 -40.03 7.64 -33.66
C ALA A 25 -40.76 7.81 -35.00
N VAL A 26 -40.31 7.08 -36.01
CA VAL A 26 -40.93 6.99 -37.33
C VAL A 26 -41.04 5.51 -37.71
N VAL A 27 -42.18 5.11 -38.27
CA VAL A 27 -42.35 3.77 -38.84
C VAL A 27 -41.65 3.72 -40.19
N LYS A 28 -40.76 2.75 -40.41
CA LYS A 28 -39.96 2.62 -41.63
C LYS A 28 -39.86 1.20 -42.14
N GLY A 29 -40.15 1.03 -43.43
CA GLY A 29 -39.89 -0.19 -44.20
C GLY A 29 -41.03 -1.20 -44.21
N ASP A 30 -42.09 -0.98 -43.42
CA ASP A 30 -43.37 -1.69 -43.47
C ASP A 30 -44.41 -0.95 -42.61
N PHE A 31 -45.66 -1.43 -42.57
CA PHE A 31 -46.70 -0.97 -41.65
C PHE A 31 -46.76 -1.86 -40.38
N LEU A 32 -47.40 -1.36 -39.31
CA LEU A 32 -47.63 -2.10 -38.07
C LEU A 32 -49.14 -2.29 -37.85
N TYR A 33 -49.56 -3.50 -37.50
CA TYR A 33 -50.94 -3.75 -37.07
C TYR A 33 -51.22 -3.16 -35.70
N LEU A 34 -52.33 -2.42 -35.59
CA LEU A 34 -52.80 -1.96 -34.28
C LEU A 34 -53.35 -3.14 -33.47
N ARG A 35 -53.10 -3.12 -32.16
CA ARG A 35 -53.48 -4.15 -31.21
C ARG A 35 -54.14 -3.55 -29.98
N ASP A 36 -54.94 -4.37 -29.30
CA ASP A 36 -55.45 -4.08 -27.96
C ASP A 36 -54.38 -4.33 -26.89
N ALA A 37 -54.69 -4.04 -25.62
CA ALA A 37 -53.78 -4.24 -24.49
C ALA A 37 -53.42 -5.72 -24.22
N ASN A 38 -54.17 -6.66 -24.82
CA ASN A 38 -53.91 -8.09 -24.75
C ASN A 38 -53.05 -8.59 -25.92
N GLY A 39 -52.77 -7.73 -26.89
CA GLY A 39 -51.99 -8.05 -28.09
C GLY A 39 -52.84 -8.60 -29.24
N ASN A 40 -54.17 -8.63 -29.11
CA ASN A 40 -55.04 -9.02 -30.22
C ASN A 40 -55.08 -7.90 -31.25
N GLN A 41 -55.00 -8.26 -32.52
CA GLN A 41 -55.08 -7.29 -33.60
C GLN A 41 -56.47 -6.65 -33.67
N ILE A 42 -56.50 -5.32 -33.82
CA ILE A 42 -57.71 -4.56 -34.07
C ILE A 42 -57.90 -4.49 -35.58
N SER A 43 -58.95 -5.15 -36.07
CA SER A 43 -59.22 -5.27 -37.50
C SER A 43 -59.33 -3.90 -38.19
N GLY A 44 -58.73 -3.78 -39.37
CA GLY A 44 -58.80 -2.59 -40.21
C GLY A 44 -58.00 -1.37 -39.72
N ARG A 45 -57.13 -1.53 -38.72
CA ARG A 45 -56.30 -0.43 -38.20
C ARG A 45 -54.81 -0.77 -38.26
N THR A 46 -54.05 0.12 -38.88
CA THR A 46 -52.60 0.03 -39.02
C THR A 46 -51.95 1.37 -38.71
N VAL A 47 -50.68 1.32 -38.33
CA VAL A 47 -49.77 2.45 -38.34
C VAL A 47 -48.92 2.31 -39.60
N SER A 48 -48.96 3.29 -40.48
CA SER A 48 -48.44 3.17 -41.85
C SER A 48 -46.94 3.44 -41.91
N ASP A 49 -46.28 2.91 -42.94
CA ASP A 49 -44.89 3.29 -43.26
C ASP A 49 -44.80 4.81 -43.49
N GLY A 50 -43.82 5.44 -42.85
CA GLY A 50 -43.62 6.88 -42.87
C GLY A 50 -44.34 7.66 -41.77
N ASP A 51 -45.25 7.05 -41.01
CA ASP A 51 -45.93 7.73 -39.90
C ASP A 51 -44.92 8.15 -38.83
N GLU A 52 -44.96 9.43 -38.45
CA GLU A 52 -44.29 9.90 -37.24
C GLU A 52 -45.13 9.56 -36.02
N ILE A 53 -44.56 8.81 -35.09
CA ILE A 53 -45.28 8.31 -33.92
C ILE A 53 -44.65 8.79 -32.63
N THR A 54 -45.46 8.84 -31.59
CA THR A 54 -45.01 9.02 -30.20
C THR A 54 -45.07 7.67 -29.52
N VAL A 55 -43.92 7.08 -29.24
CA VAL A 55 -43.78 5.91 -28.37
C VAL A 55 -43.91 6.37 -26.93
N LEU A 56 -44.88 5.78 -26.22
CA LEU A 56 -45.21 6.15 -24.86
C LEU A 56 -44.72 5.13 -23.84
N ASP A 57 -44.77 3.83 -24.16
CA ASP A 57 -44.31 2.76 -23.29
C ASP A 57 -43.97 1.48 -24.09
N ILE A 58 -43.08 0.66 -23.55
CA ILE A 58 -42.60 -0.62 -24.08
C ILE A 58 -42.74 -1.67 -22.98
N GLY A 59 -43.77 -2.51 -23.12
CA GLY A 59 -44.07 -3.56 -22.15
C GLY A 59 -43.12 -4.75 -22.26
N TYR A 60 -42.28 -4.96 -21.24
CA TYR A 60 -41.28 -6.04 -21.22
C TYR A 60 -41.85 -7.46 -21.43
N SER A 61 -42.99 -7.76 -20.82
CA SER A 61 -43.55 -9.12 -20.84
C SER A 61 -44.17 -9.46 -22.20
N LYS A 62 -45.05 -8.59 -22.71
CA LYS A 62 -45.81 -8.82 -23.95
C LYS A 62 -45.08 -8.33 -25.22
N GLN A 63 -44.00 -7.55 -25.08
CA GLN A 63 -43.31 -6.88 -26.19
C GLN A 63 -44.29 -6.10 -27.08
N LEU A 64 -45.19 -5.36 -26.42
CA LEU A 64 -46.09 -4.40 -27.05
C LEU A 64 -45.60 -2.99 -26.76
N VAL A 65 -45.63 -2.15 -27.79
CA VAL A 65 -45.29 -0.73 -27.70
C VAL A 65 -46.59 0.06 -27.73
N LEU A 66 -46.85 0.86 -26.70
CA LEU A 66 -47.94 1.81 -26.69
C LEU A 66 -47.52 3.04 -27.51
N VAL A 67 -48.28 3.35 -28.55
CA VAL A 67 -47.97 4.44 -29.47
C VAL A 67 -49.15 5.36 -29.68
N GLN A 68 -48.86 6.62 -29.98
CA GLN A 68 -49.79 7.53 -30.63
C GLN A 68 -49.34 7.78 -32.07
N TYR A 69 -50.29 7.70 -33.00
CA TYR A 69 -50.02 7.77 -34.43
C TYR A 69 -51.03 8.67 -35.15
N PRO A 70 -50.62 9.33 -36.24
CA PRO A 70 -51.46 10.27 -36.95
C PRO A 70 -52.54 9.56 -37.77
N THR A 71 -53.69 10.21 -37.91
CA THR A 71 -54.75 9.88 -38.86
C THR A 71 -55.29 11.16 -39.48
N GLY A 72 -56.11 11.05 -40.53
CA GLY A 72 -56.80 12.21 -41.10
C GLY A 72 -57.72 12.97 -40.12
N SER A 73 -58.03 12.39 -38.95
CA SER A 73 -58.90 12.97 -37.91
C SER A 73 -58.14 13.43 -36.65
N GLY A 74 -56.81 13.43 -36.66
CA GLY A 74 -55.96 13.66 -35.48
C GLY A 74 -55.19 12.41 -35.05
N TYR A 75 -54.68 12.40 -33.82
CA TYR A 75 -53.86 11.31 -33.30
C TYR A 75 -54.71 10.28 -32.56
N ARG A 76 -54.47 9.00 -32.84
CA ARG A 76 -55.06 7.87 -32.13
C ARG A 76 -54.00 7.16 -31.30
N GLN A 77 -54.42 6.47 -30.25
CA GLN A 77 -53.54 5.70 -29.37
C GLN A 77 -53.84 4.22 -29.43
N GLY A 78 -52.83 3.35 -29.39
CA GLY A 78 -53.01 1.92 -29.24
C GLY A 78 -51.69 1.17 -29.23
N TYR A 79 -51.74 -0.16 -29.21
CA TYR A 79 -50.53 -0.98 -29.11
C TYR A 79 -50.09 -1.46 -30.49
N VAL A 80 -48.78 -1.62 -30.67
CA VAL A 80 -48.17 -2.31 -31.81
C VAL A 80 -47.16 -3.33 -31.32
N SER A 81 -46.74 -4.26 -32.16
CA SER A 81 -45.64 -5.18 -31.83
C SER A 81 -44.33 -4.39 -31.70
N ASN A 82 -43.48 -4.75 -30.73
CA ASN A 82 -42.14 -4.17 -30.60
C ASN A 82 -41.21 -4.64 -31.73
N ALA A 83 -41.35 -4.03 -32.89
CA ALA A 83 -40.57 -4.33 -34.08
C ALA A 83 -39.47 -3.27 -34.29
N THR A 84 -38.31 -3.44 -33.66
CA THR A 84 -37.17 -2.50 -33.73
C THR A 84 -36.56 -2.38 -35.14
N SER A 85 -36.86 -3.33 -36.03
CA SER A 85 -36.55 -3.23 -37.47
C SER A 85 -37.43 -2.21 -38.18
N ILE A 86 -38.63 -1.93 -37.68
CA ILE A 86 -39.64 -1.05 -38.30
C ILE A 86 -39.77 0.28 -37.54
N ILE A 87 -39.78 0.26 -36.19
CA ILE A 87 -39.86 1.46 -35.36
C ILE A 87 -38.46 2.07 -35.27
N LYS A 88 -38.27 3.24 -35.88
CA LYS A 88 -37.00 4.00 -35.87
C LYS A 88 -37.12 5.21 -34.96
N TYR A 89 -36.50 5.13 -33.80
CA TYR A 89 -36.44 6.24 -32.86
C TYR A 89 -35.64 7.40 -33.46
N LYS A 90 -36.11 8.62 -33.24
CA LYS A 90 -35.46 9.85 -33.68
C LYS A 90 -34.17 10.12 -32.87
N ASP A 91 -34.12 9.60 -31.66
CA ASP A 91 -32.97 9.62 -30.78
C ASP A 91 -32.15 8.32 -30.91
N ASP A 92 -30.83 8.43 -31.11
CA ASP A 92 -29.92 7.29 -31.26
C ASP A 92 -29.12 7.03 -29.98
N TYR A 93 -29.82 6.57 -28.94
CA TYR A 93 -29.23 6.28 -27.63
C TYR A 93 -28.45 7.47 -27.05
N SER A 94 -28.95 8.69 -27.22
CA SER A 94 -28.17 9.90 -26.88
C SER A 94 -28.14 10.17 -25.37
N TRP A 95 -29.05 9.55 -24.62
CA TRP A 95 -29.10 9.62 -23.17
C TRP A 95 -28.17 8.57 -22.56
N VAL A 96 -27.34 9.00 -21.62
CA VAL A 96 -26.36 8.16 -20.93
C VAL A 96 -26.60 8.28 -19.44
N ASN A 97 -26.74 7.15 -18.78
CA ASN A 97 -26.86 7.10 -17.33
C ASN A 97 -25.60 7.67 -16.65
N GLY A 98 -25.76 8.14 -15.41
CA GLY A 98 -24.68 8.65 -14.59
C GLY A 98 -23.62 7.60 -14.24
N SER A 99 -22.68 7.97 -13.38
CA SER A 99 -21.63 7.08 -12.88
C SER A 99 -22.10 6.05 -11.85
N THR A 100 -23.37 6.08 -11.47
CA THR A 100 -24.02 5.14 -10.54
C THR A 100 -25.21 4.45 -11.21
N PRO A 101 -25.62 3.25 -10.76
CA PRO A 101 -26.84 2.62 -11.24
C PRO A 101 -28.04 3.53 -10.98
N GLU A 102 -28.94 3.67 -11.96
CA GLU A 102 -30.13 4.51 -11.87
C GLU A 102 -31.39 3.65 -11.81
N ALA A 103 -32.21 3.88 -10.79
CA ALA A 103 -33.48 3.17 -10.66
C ALA A 103 -34.45 3.60 -11.77
N VAL A 104 -35.06 2.61 -12.43
CA VAL A 104 -36.10 2.84 -13.43
C VAL A 104 -37.46 2.56 -12.81
N TYR A 105 -38.33 3.56 -12.85
CA TYR A 105 -39.67 3.54 -12.28
C TYR A 105 -40.74 3.32 -13.35
N ASP A 106 -41.87 2.74 -12.96
CA ASP A 106 -43.07 2.67 -13.79
C ASP A 106 -43.66 4.07 -14.02
N LEU A 107 -44.67 4.18 -14.87
CA LEU A 107 -45.41 5.42 -15.13
C LEU A 107 -46.18 5.94 -13.91
N ASP A 108 -46.24 5.18 -12.80
CA ASP A 108 -46.71 5.65 -11.50
C ASP A 108 -45.67 6.45 -10.71
N LYS A 109 -44.44 6.55 -11.24
CA LYS A 109 -43.27 7.26 -10.67
C LYS A 109 -42.78 6.74 -9.32
N THR A 110 -43.31 5.63 -8.83
CA THR A 110 -43.06 5.14 -7.47
C THR A 110 -42.64 3.68 -7.44
N THR A 111 -43.19 2.86 -8.33
CA THR A 111 -42.86 1.45 -8.45
C THR A 111 -41.57 1.31 -9.25
N GLN A 112 -40.48 0.92 -8.60
CA GLN A 112 -39.24 0.56 -9.29
C GLN A 112 -39.44 -0.73 -10.09
N ILE A 113 -39.29 -0.66 -11.41
CA ILE A 113 -39.46 -1.77 -12.35
C ILE A 113 -38.14 -2.26 -12.95
N GLY A 114 -37.04 -1.54 -12.72
CA GLY A 114 -35.72 -1.90 -13.19
C GLY A 114 -34.62 -1.01 -12.65
N THR A 115 -33.42 -1.21 -13.19
CA THR A 115 -32.23 -0.41 -12.94
C THR A 115 -31.43 -0.33 -14.23
N LEU A 116 -30.88 0.84 -14.53
CA LEU A 116 -29.89 1.06 -15.58
C LEU A 116 -28.50 1.06 -14.98
N ASP A 117 -27.56 0.37 -15.62
CA ASP A 117 -26.18 0.32 -15.18
C ASP A 117 -25.47 1.68 -15.35
N PRO A 118 -24.39 1.94 -14.60
CA PRO A 118 -23.57 3.13 -14.80
C PRO A 118 -23.16 3.29 -16.26
N ARG A 119 -23.34 4.50 -16.81
CA ARG A 119 -23.06 4.84 -18.22
C ARG A 119 -23.83 4.02 -19.26
N GLU A 120 -24.87 3.27 -18.86
CA GLU A 120 -25.76 2.60 -19.81
C GLU A 120 -26.45 3.64 -20.69
N ARG A 121 -26.51 3.36 -21.99
CA ARG A 121 -27.16 4.25 -22.95
C ARG A 121 -28.61 3.84 -23.13
N ALA A 122 -29.49 4.82 -23.24
CA ALA A 122 -30.91 4.60 -23.52
C ALA A 122 -31.43 5.64 -24.51
N VAL A 123 -32.58 5.36 -25.10
CA VAL A 123 -33.28 6.26 -26.01
C VAL A 123 -34.25 7.12 -25.20
N VAL A 124 -34.20 8.44 -25.35
CA VAL A 124 -35.19 9.32 -24.72
C VAL A 124 -36.52 9.22 -25.46
N LEU A 125 -37.59 8.94 -24.72
CA LEU A 125 -38.95 8.97 -25.25
C LEU A 125 -39.58 10.35 -25.05
N TYR A 126 -39.58 10.86 -23.83
CA TYR A 126 -40.13 12.16 -23.45
C TYR A 126 -39.68 12.55 -22.03
N LYS A 127 -39.88 13.81 -21.63
CA LYS A 127 -39.69 14.28 -20.25
C LYS A 127 -41.05 14.61 -19.64
N VAL A 128 -41.26 14.25 -18.37
CA VAL A 128 -42.51 14.54 -17.64
C VAL A 128 -42.22 14.69 -16.16
N ASP A 129 -42.74 15.77 -15.55
CA ASP A 129 -42.69 16.02 -14.11
C ASP A 129 -41.30 15.85 -13.46
N GLY A 130 -40.27 16.38 -14.15
CA GLY A 130 -38.88 16.31 -13.69
C GLY A 130 -38.21 14.94 -13.85
N MET A 131 -38.86 13.98 -14.51
CA MET A 131 -38.29 12.67 -14.83
C MET A 131 -38.14 12.52 -16.36
N THR A 132 -37.21 11.65 -16.76
CA THR A 132 -36.99 11.31 -18.18
C THR A 132 -37.53 9.91 -18.45
N ALA A 133 -38.41 9.76 -19.43
CA ALA A 133 -38.84 8.46 -19.93
C ALA A 133 -37.80 7.94 -20.92
N VAL A 134 -37.25 6.76 -20.64
CA VAL A 134 -36.20 6.14 -21.45
C VAL A 134 -36.60 4.73 -21.90
N ALA A 135 -36.27 4.38 -23.13
CA ALA A 135 -36.32 3.02 -23.66
C ALA A 135 -34.91 2.43 -23.66
N TYR A 136 -34.75 1.23 -23.11
CA TYR A 136 -33.45 0.63 -22.86
C TYR A 136 -33.41 -0.86 -23.22
N ASP A 137 -32.19 -1.37 -23.30
CA ASP A 137 -31.91 -2.74 -23.67
C ASP A 137 -32.12 -3.65 -22.45
N THR A 138 -32.52 -4.89 -22.70
CA THR A 138 -32.61 -5.89 -21.64
C THR A 138 -32.07 -7.22 -22.15
N GLY A 139 -32.10 -8.27 -21.32
CA GLY A 139 -31.78 -9.62 -21.75
C GLY A 139 -32.61 -10.15 -22.94
N LYS A 140 -33.75 -9.52 -23.28
CA LYS A 140 -34.55 -9.85 -24.48
C LYS A 140 -34.06 -9.17 -25.76
N GLY A 141 -33.08 -8.27 -25.67
CA GLY A 141 -32.52 -7.53 -26.81
C GLY A 141 -32.75 -6.02 -26.72
N LYS A 142 -32.51 -5.33 -27.84
CA LYS A 142 -32.50 -3.86 -27.91
C LYS A 142 -33.88 -3.24 -27.72
N LEU A 143 -33.97 -2.15 -26.95
CA LEU A 143 -35.19 -1.34 -26.75
C LEU A 143 -36.42 -2.19 -26.41
N THR A 144 -36.25 -3.11 -25.46
CA THR A 144 -37.27 -4.11 -25.09
C THR A 144 -38.06 -3.74 -23.85
N LYS A 145 -37.73 -2.60 -23.22
CA LYS A 145 -38.40 -2.09 -22.03
C LYS A 145 -38.25 -0.57 -21.94
N SER A 146 -39.21 0.10 -21.30
CA SER A 146 -39.08 1.52 -20.93
C SER A 146 -39.47 1.77 -19.48
N GLY A 147 -39.15 2.98 -19.00
CA GLY A 147 -39.60 3.50 -17.71
C GLY A 147 -39.06 4.91 -17.45
N LEU A 148 -39.39 5.46 -16.29
CA LEU A 148 -39.01 6.81 -15.85
C LEU A 148 -37.76 6.76 -14.98
N VAL A 149 -36.83 7.69 -15.20
CA VAL A 149 -35.63 7.89 -14.38
C VAL A 149 -35.61 9.31 -13.82
N HIS A 150 -35.04 9.49 -12.64
CA HIS A 150 -34.87 10.82 -12.04
C HIS A 150 -33.71 11.56 -12.67
N TYR A 151 -32.67 10.82 -13.07
CA TYR A 151 -31.54 11.42 -13.75
C TYR A 151 -31.95 11.93 -15.15
N GLU A 152 -31.71 13.21 -15.41
CA GLU A 152 -32.02 13.82 -16.72
C GLU A 152 -31.16 13.27 -17.87
N GLY A 153 -30.15 12.47 -17.53
CA GLY A 153 -29.10 12.05 -18.45
C GLY A 153 -28.10 13.17 -18.66
N SER A 154 -26.84 12.80 -18.86
CA SER A 154 -25.96 13.71 -19.58
C SER A 154 -26.45 13.72 -21.03
N GLY A 155 -27.24 14.73 -21.38
CA GLY A 155 -27.63 14.97 -22.77
C GLY A 155 -26.36 15.03 -23.60
N SER A 156 -26.22 14.13 -24.57
CA SER A 156 -25.22 14.26 -25.62
C SER A 156 -25.43 15.62 -26.30
N SER A 157 -24.63 16.63 -25.90
CA SER A 157 -24.01 17.46 -26.92
C SER A 157 -23.39 16.47 -27.91
N ASN A 158 -23.81 16.53 -29.17
CA ASN A 158 -23.33 15.64 -30.25
C ASN A 158 -21.88 15.20 -30.00
N GLY A 159 -21.72 13.97 -29.51
CA GLY A 159 -20.51 13.57 -28.82
C GLY A 159 -20.11 12.14 -29.17
N GLY A 160 -20.36 11.73 -30.41
CA GLY A 160 -19.49 10.78 -31.07
C GLY A 160 -18.12 11.43 -31.23
N GLY A 161 -17.31 11.38 -30.18
CA GLY A 161 -15.93 11.83 -30.15
C GLY A 161 -15.65 13.21 -30.72
N SER A 162 -15.68 14.20 -29.85
CA SER A 162 -14.88 15.37 -30.09
C SER A 162 -14.50 16.06 -28.80
N ILE A 163 -13.24 15.93 -28.41
CA ILE A 163 -12.59 17.07 -27.77
C ILE A 163 -12.55 18.16 -28.87
N ASN A 164 -13.10 19.34 -28.57
CA ASN A 164 -13.20 20.53 -29.46
C ASN A 164 -14.20 20.47 -30.65
N GLY A 165 -15.23 19.62 -30.65
CA GLY A 165 -16.24 19.62 -31.72
C GLY A 165 -15.85 18.97 -33.07
N ILE A 166 -14.66 18.37 -33.16
CA ILE A 166 -14.11 17.72 -34.36
C ILE A 166 -14.42 16.22 -34.38
N ALA A 167 -15.19 15.77 -35.37
CA ALA A 167 -15.57 14.37 -35.55
C ALA A 167 -14.38 13.45 -35.92
N PRO A 168 -14.43 12.14 -35.63
CA PRO A 168 -13.37 11.20 -35.97
C PRO A 168 -13.09 11.15 -37.48
N GLY A 169 -11.83 11.39 -37.82
CA GLY A 169 -11.32 11.53 -39.18
C GLY A 169 -11.22 12.96 -39.67
N GLU A 170 -11.90 13.94 -39.07
CA GLU A 170 -11.93 15.30 -39.59
C GLU A 170 -10.62 16.07 -39.34
N VAL A 171 -10.41 17.11 -40.16
CA VAL A 171 -9.25 18.00 -40.04
C VAL A 171 -9.37 18.84 -38.78
N VAL A 172 -8.28 18.97 -38.04
CA VAL A 172 -8.18 19.85 -36.87
C VAL A 172 -7.82 21.26 -37.37
N PRO A 173 -8.70 22.26 -37.21
CA PRO A 173 -8.39 23.63 -37.60
C PRO A 173 -7.19 24.16 -36.82
N GLY A 174 -6.18 24.68 -37.53
CA GLY A 174 -4.97 25.23 -36.91
C GLY A 174 -3.88 24.21 -36.55
N GLY A 175 -4.04 22.93 -36.87
CA GLY A 175 -3.05 21.90 -36.59
C GLY A 175 -3.27 21.23 -35.23
N PHE A 176 -2.20 20.78 -34.57
CA PHE A 176 -2.31 20.14 -33.25
C PHE A 176 -2.80 21.11 -32.17
N THR A 177 -3.75 20.69 -31.34
CA THR A 177 -4.28 21.48 -30.21
C THR A 177 -3.23 21.68 -29.11
N TYR A 178 -2.43 20.63 -28.85
CA TYR A 178 -1.35 20.62 -27.85
C TYR A 178 -0.10 20.02 -28.47
N GLU A 179 1.06 20.27 -27.85
CA GLU A 179 2.31 19.63 -28.23
C GLU A 179 2.15 18.11 -28.32
N ASN A 180 2.85 17.48 -29.27
CA ASN A 180 2.85 16.03 -29.38
C ASN A 180 3.41 15.44 -28.07
N ASN A 181 2.69 14.48 -27.51
CA ASN A 181 3.00 13.86 -26.23
C ASN A 181 3.28 12.35 -26.36
N ALA A 182 3.16 11.79 -27.56
CA ALA A 182 3.51 10.41 -27.86
C ALA A 182 3.98 10.22 -29.32
N GLN A 183 4.49 9.04 -29.61
CA GLN A 183 4.84 8.58 -30.96
C GLN A 183 4.31 7.16 -31.18
N VAL A 184 3.79 6.89 -32.38
CA VAL A 184 3.42 5.54 -32.81
C VAL A 184 4.67 4.77 -33.19
N VAL A 185 4.85 3.57 -32.64
CA VAL A 185 6.05 2.74 -32.83
C VAL A 185 5.69 1.30 -33.12
N GLY A 186 6.51 0.64 -33.95
CA GLY A 186 6.43 -0.80 -34.21
C GLY A 186 5.45 -1.17 -35.34
N ASP A 187 4.26 -0.58 -35.38
CA ASP A 187 3.24 -0.83 -36.40
C ASP A 187 2.28 0.37 -36.56
N GLU A 188 1.48 0.39 -37.62
CA GLU A 188 0.43 1.40 -37.82
C GLU A 188 -0.79 1.17 -36.90
N LEU A 189 -1.52 2.24 -36.59
CA LEU A 189 -2.76 2.19 -35.82
C LEU A 189 -3.96 2.56 -36.69
N TYR A 190 -4.91 1.65 -36.87
CA TYR A 190 -6.13 1.92 -37.63
C TYR A 190 -7.04 2.92 -36.92
N LEU A 191 -7.53 3.89 -37.69
CA LEU A 191 -8.47 4.88 -37.20
C LEU A 191 -9.84 4.25 -36.97
N ARG A 192 -10.53 4.73 -35.94
CA ARG A 192 -11.82 4.25 -35.48
C ARG A 192 -12.77 5.41 -35.15
N ASP A 193 -14.06 5.10 -35.18
CA ASP A 193 -15.10 5.96 -34.63
C ASP A 193 -15.18 5.83 -33.10
N ALA A 194 -16.05 6.61 -32.47
CA ALA A 194 -16.29 6.57 -31.01
C ALA A 194 -16.86 5.23 -30.51
N ASN A 195 -17.37 4.39 -31.42
CA ASN A 195 -17.88 3.06 -31.13
C ASN A 195 -16.80 1.98 -31.24
N GLY A 196 -15.62 2.32 -31.76
CA GLY A 196 -14.51 1.40 -31.98
C GLY A 196 -14.56 0.70 -33.34
N ASN A 197 -15.51 1.05 -34.22
CA ASN A 197 -15.54 0.54 -35.57
C ASN A 197 -14.41 1.17 -36.38
N ARG A 198 -13.73 0.38 -37.20
CA ARG A 198 -12.67 0.90 -38.08
C ARG A 198 -13.26 1.86 -39.10
N ILE A 199 -12.59 2.99 -39.30
CA ILE A 199 -12.86 3.91 -40.41
C ILE A 199 -11.99 3.45 -41.59
N PRO A 200 -12.59 2.93 -42.68
CA PRO A 200 -11.82 2.38 -43.79
C PRO A 200 -10.84 3.38 -44.40
N GLY A 201 -9.65 2.91 -44.77
CA GLY A 201 -8.65 3.70 -45.49
C GLY A 201 -7.95 4.79 -44.66
N ARG A 202 -8.07 4.76 -43.32
CA ARG A 202 -7.37 5.70 -42.45
C ARG A 202 -6.61 4.98 -41.34
N SER A 203 -5.34 5.33 -41.20
CA SER A 203 -4.44 4.87 -40.15
C SER A 203 -3.52 6.00 -39.71
N VAL A 204 -2.91 5.80 -38.54
CA VAL A 204 -1.78 6.57 -38.03
C VAL A 204 -0.53 5.75 -38.30
N SER A 205 0.45 6.32 -38.98
CA SER A 205 1.61 5.57 -39.46
C SER A 205 2.61 5.30 -38.34
N ASN A 206 3.34 4.19 -38.46
CA ASN A 206 4.51 3.95 -37.61
C ASN A 206 5.53 5.09 -37.79
N GLY A 207 5.97 5.67 -36.69
CA GLY A 207 6.89 6.81 -36.64
C GLY A 207 6.19 8.16 -36.44
N ASP A 208 4.86 8.25 -36.62
CA ASP A 208 4.12 9.51 -36.46
C ASP A 208 4.17 10.00 -35.01
N LYS A 209 4.54 11.28 -34.84
CA LYS A 209 4.35 12.00 -33.58
C LYS A 209 2.91 12.43 -33.47
N ILE A 210 2.28 12.10 -32.34
CA ILE A 210 0.86 12.31 -32.11
C ILE A 210 0.62 13.08 -30.81
N THR A 211 -0.55 13.69 -30.72
CA THR A 211 -1.07 14.25 -29.48
C THR A 211 -2.20 13.34 -29.01
N VAL A 212 -1.95 12.56 -27.96
CA VAL A 212 -3.00 11.82 -27.26
C VAL A 212 -3.78 12.81 -26.40
N LEU A 213 -5.09 12.87 -26.64
CA LEU A 213 -6.00 13.77 -25.96
C LEU A 213 -6.70 13.08 -24.79
N ASP A 214 -7.12 11.83 -24.98
CA ASP A 214 -7.84 11.05 -23.96
C ASP A 214 -7.66 9.55 -24.19
N VAL A 215 -7.79 8.75 -23.13
CA VAL A 215 -7.73 7.29 -23.12
C VAL A 215 -8.93 6.75 -22.34
N GLY A 216 -9.86 6.14 -23.08
CA GLY A 216 -11.09 5.61 -22.53
C GLY A 216 -10.92 4.21 -21.91
N TYR A 217 -11.23 4.08 -20.62
CA TYR A 217 -11.07 2.82 -19.88
C TYR A 217 -11.91 1.65 -20.42
N THR A 218 -13.19 1.86 -20.76
CA THR A 218 -14.10 0.76 -21.13
C THR A 218 -13.72 0.15 -22.48
N LYS A 219 -13.66 0.97 -23.53
CA LYS A 219 -13.41 0.52 -24.90
C LYS A 219 -11.92 0.37 -25.24
N GLN A 220 -11.02 0.86 -24.38
CA GLN A 220 -9.57 0.94 -24.66
C GLN A 220 -9.31 1.60 -26.02
N LEU A 221 -9.90 2.78 -26.20
CA LEU A 221 -9.67 3.67 -27.33
C LEU A 221 -8.92 4.90 -26.85
N ALA A 222 -7.86 5.27 -27.56
CA ALA A 222 -7.17 6.54 -27.37
C ALA A 222 -7.69 7.53 -28.42
N LEU A 223 -8.15 8.69 -27.99
CA LEU A 223 -8.43 9.83 -28.87
C LEU A 223 -7.11 10.52 -29.18
N VAL A 224 -6.75 10.60 -30.45
CA VAL A 224 -5.46 11.13 -30.90
C VAL A 224 -5.63 12.17 -31.99
N GLN A 225 -4.71 13.12 -32.04
CA GLN A 225 -4.44 13.94 -33.21
C GLN A 225 -3.15 13.45 -33.86
N TYR A 226 -3.12 13.39 -35.19
CA TYR A 226 -2.02 12.79 -35.95
C TYR A 226 -1.84 13.49 -37.30
N PRO A 227 -0.63 13.45 -37.87
CA PRO A 227 -0.36 14.01 -39.19
C PRO A 227 -1.01 13.15 -40.29
N ALA A 228 -1.59 13.79 -41.29
CA ALA A 228 -2.20 13.15 -42.45
C ALA A 228 -1.90 13.96 -43.72
N GLY A 229 -0.70 13.78 -44.27
CA GLY A 229 -0.16 14.67 -45.30
C GLY A 229 0.15 16.05 -44.71
N ASP A 230 -0.33 17.11 -45.37
CA ASP A 230 -0.09 18.50 -44.95
C ASP A 230 -1.08 19.00 -43.88
N VAL A 231 -1.97 18.14 -43.38
CA VAL A 231 -2.98 18.48 -42.37
C VAL A 231 -2.86 17.61 -41.13
N VAL A 232 -3.42 18.08 -40.02
CA VAL A 232 -3.62 17.28 -38.80
C VAL A 232 -5.08 16.82 -38.76
N ARG A 233 -5.29 15.55 -38.42
CA ARG A 233 -6.63 14.98 -38.22
C ARG A 233 -6.78 14.45 -36.81
N GLN A 234 -8.03 14.32 -36.35
CA GLN A 234 -8.38 13.74 -35.05
C GLN A 234 -9.15 12.44 -35.23
N GLY A 235 -9.01 11.48 -34.33
CA GLY A 235 -9.90 10.32 -34.27
C GLY A 235 -9.45 9.29 -33.24
N TYR A 236 -10.18 8.18 -33.14
CA TYR A 236 -9.82 7.13 -32.18
C TYR A 236 -8.88 6.12 -32.80
N VAL A 237 -7.98 5.59 -31.98
CA VAL A 237 -7.21 4.38 -32.27
C VAL A 237 -7.39 3.40 -31.13
N THR A 238 -7.07 2.12 -31.36
CA THR A 238 -6.95 1.18 -30.23
C THR A 238 -5.85 1.68 -29.30
N ASN A 239 -6.11 1.68 -27.99
CA ASN A 239 -5.09 1.96 -26.97
C ASN A 239 -4.11 0.79 -26.86
N ALA A 240 -3.30 0.60 -27.90
CA ALA A 240 -2.25 -0.40 -27.95
C ALA A 240 -1.02 0.18 -27.25
N THR A 241 -0.89 -0.09 -25.96
CA THR A 241 0.15 0.51 -25.08
C THR A 241 1.57 0.12 -25.48
N ASN A 242 1.74 -0.94 -26.27
CA ASN A 242 3.00 -1.35 -26.89
C ASN A 242 3.33 -0.57 -28.19
N LEU A 243 2.33 0.05 -28.83
CA LEU A 243 2.48 0.82 -30.07
C LEU A 243 2.42 2.33 -29.84
N ILE A 244 1.92 2.79 -28.69
CA ILE A 244 1.87 4.22 -28.31
C ILE A 244 2.96 4.49 -27.26
N ARG A 245 4.05 5.14 -27.67
CA ARG A 245 5.15 5.51 -26.77
C ARG A 245 5.03 6.97 -26.35
N TYR A 246 4.70 7.22 -25.08
CA TYR A 246 4.62 8.59 -24.54
C TYR A 246 6.00 9.21 -24.31
N PHE A 247 6.15 10.51 -24.56
CA PHE A 247 7.42 11.22 -24.37
C PHE A 247 7.75 11.45 -22.89
N ASN A 248 6.74 11.78 -22.09
CA ASN A 248 6.86 12.02 -20.65
C ASN A 248 6.26 10.88 -19.84
N GLN A 249 6.43 9.63 -20.30
CA GLN A 249 5.81 8.47 -19.65
C GLN A 249 6.11 8.43 -18.15
N SER A 250 5.08 8.33 -17.31
CA SER A 250 5.18 8.25 -15.85
C SER A 250 6.00 9.39 -15.20
N MET A 251 6.03 10.59 -15.78
CA MET A 251 6.82 11.74 -15.27
C MET A 251 6.05 12.64 -14.30
N TRP A 252 4.75 12.42 -14.12
CA TRP A 252 3.95 13.10 -13.11
C TRP A 252 3.84 12.18 -11.90
N HIS A 253 4.05 12.73 -10.71
CA HIS A 253 4.15 11.94 -9.48
C HIS A 253 3.20 12.49 -8.43
N ASN A 254 2.34 11.64 -7.90
CA ASN A 254 1.45 12.01 -6.83
C ASN A 254 2.23 12.30 -5.53
N GLY A 255 1.67 13.17 -4.69
CA GLY A 255 2.18 13.44 -3.36
C GLY A 255 1.87 12.32 -2.36
N SER A 256 2.07 12.62 -1.08
CA SER A 256 1.87 11.65 0.04
C SER A 256 0.40 11.38 0.40
N THR A 257 -0.54 11.86 -0.40
CA THR A 257 -1.98 11.69 -0.21
C THR A 257 -2.60 11.23 -1.51
N PRO A 258 -3.73 10.50 -1.48
CA PRO A 258 -4.42 10.13 -2.71
C PRO A 258 -4.82 11.39 -3.49
N GLU A 259 -4.63 11.39 -4.81
CA GLU A 259 -5.02 12.49 -5.70
C GLU A 259 -6.25 12.11 -6.48
N GLU A 260 -7.22 13.02 -6.49
CA GLU A 260 -8.44 12.84 -7.25
C GLU A 260 -8.19 13.06 -8.74
N VAL A 261 -8.59 12.09 -9.55
CA VAL A 261 -8.61 12.21 -11.00
C VAL A 261 -10.01 12.64 -11.43
N LEU A 262 -10.08 13.74 -12.16
CA LEU A 262 -11.30 14.45 -12.54
C LEU A 262 -11.55 14.39 -14.05
N ASP A 263 -12.78 14.58 -14.49
CA ASP A 263 -13.07 14.89 -15.89
C ASP A 263 -12.86 16.38 -16.19
N GLU A 264 -13.07 16.77 -17.44
CA GLU A 264 -12.87 18.17 -17.85
C GLU A 264 -13.85 19.16 -17.19
N ASN A 265 -14.94 18.66 -16.59
CA ASN A 265 -15.93 19.45 -15.85
C ASN A 265 -15.68 19.42 -14.33
N GLY A 266 -14.58 18.80 -13.89
CA GLY A 266 -14.23 18.68 -12.47
C GLY A 266 -15.02 17.61 -11.71
N GLN A 267 -15.69 16.69 -12.39
CA GLN A 267 -16.35 15.55 -11.75
C GLN A 267 -15.38 14.40 -11.51
N HIS A 268 -15.58 13.65 -10.43
CA HIS A 268 -14.75 12.51 -10.08
C HIS A 268 -14.72 11.43 -11.18
N LEU A 269 -13.53 11.06 -11.66
CA LEU A 269 -13.28 9.93 -12.58
C LEU A 269 -12.54 8.77 -11.91
N GLY A 270 -11.72 9.04 -10.90
CA GLY A 270 -10.95 8.03 -10.18
C GLY A 270 -10.00 8.62 -9.18
N LEU A 271 -9.07 7.81 -8.72
CA LEU A 271 -8.08 8.16 -7.71
C LEU A 271 -6.72 7.65 -8.16
N LEU A 272 -5.68 8.43 -7.91
CA LEU A 272 -4.29 7.99 -7.91
C LEU A 272 -3.87 7.80 -6.46
N ASP A 273 -3.27 6.65 -6.16
CA ASP A 273 -2.81 6.34 -4.82
C ASP A 273 -1.66 7.27 -4.40
N PRO A 274 -1.41 7.45 -3.10
CA PRO A 274 -0.23 8.18 -2.62
C PRO A 274 1.02 7.70 -3.34
N TYR A 275 1.81 8.65 -3.84
CA TYR A 275 3.03 8.39 -4.59
C TYR A 275 2.85 7.61 -5.90
N GLU A 276 1.63 7.39 -6.42
CA GLU A 276 1.46 6.79 -7.74
C GLU A 276 2.04 7.71 -8.84
N SER A 277 2.65 7.11 -9.86
CA SER A 277 3.12 7.85 -11.04
C SER A 277 2.12 7.77 -12.20
N ALA A 278 1.99 8.87 -12.94
CA ALA A 278 1.16 8.98 -14.12
C ALA A 278 1.91 9.70 -15.24
N THR A 279 1.42 9.59 -16.46
CA THR A 279 2.00 10.20 -17.66
C THR A 279 1.30 11.53 -17.95
N PRO A 280 1.94 12.69 -17.74
CA PRO A 280 1.34 13.98 -18.08
C PRO A 280 1.22 14.13 -19.60
N LEU A 281 0.04 14.55 -20.06
CA LEU A 281 -0.30 14.75 -21.46
C LEU A 281 -0.22 16.23 -21.85
N TYR A 282 -0.95 17.09 -21.14
CA TYR A 282 -1.02 18.55 -21.34
C TYR A 282 -1.72 19.22 -20.15
N LYS A 283 -1.67 20.55 -20.06
CA LYS A 283 -2.39 21.32 -19.04
C LYS A 283 -3.60 22.03 -19.62
N LYS A 284 -4.71 22.07 -18.87
CA LYS A 284 -5.94 22.81 -19.21
C LYS A 284 -6.55 23.34 -17.92
N ASN A 285 -6.92 24.62 -17.88
CA ASN A 285 -7.59 25.25 -16.73
C ASN A 285 -6.86 25.06 -15.37
N GLY A 286 -5.52 25.10 -15.37
CA GLY A 286 -4.72 24.92 -14.16
C GLY A 286 -4.69 23.49 -13.62
N MET A 287 -5.16 22.51 -14.38
CA MET A 287 -5.06 21.08 -14.07
C MET A 287 -4.14 20.39 -15.09
N THR A 288 -3.43 19.35 -14.65
CA THR A 288 -2.63 18.50 -15.52
C THR A 288 -3.48 17.32 -15.97
N HIS A 289 -3.62 17.11 -17.28
CA HIS A 289 -4.23 15.89 -17.81
C HIS A 289 -3.20 14.77 -17.78
N VAL A 290 -3.50 13.65 -17.12
CA VAL A 290 -2.61 12.52 -16.97
C VAL A 290 -3.24 11.24 -17.51
N VAL A 291 -2.43 10.39 -18.13
CA VAL A 291 -2.74 8.99 -18.41
C VAL A 291 -2.17 8.15 -17.27
N TYR A 292 -2.92 7.19 -16.76
CA TYR A 292 -2.55 6.40 -15.59
C TYR A 292 -2.91 4.92 -15.72
N ASN A 293 -2.36 4.14 -14.81
CA ASN A 293 -2.49 2.69 -14.81
C ASN A 293 -3.83 2.30 -14.17
N THR A 294 -4.37 1.15 -14.60
CA THR A 294 -5.56 0.58 -13.98
C THR A 294 -5.41 -0.94 -13.89
N SER A 295 -6.45 -1.65 -13.44
CA SER A 295 -6.48 -3.11 -13.49
C SER A 295 -6.36 -3.71 -14.90
N LYS A 296 -6.52 -2.91 -15.97
CA LYS A 296 -6.29 -3.34 -17.37
C LYS A 296 -4.83 -3.22 -17.81
N GLY A 297 -3.94 -2.72 -16.96
CA GLY A 297 -2.51 -2.54 -17.25
C GLY A 297 -2.09 -1.07 -17.39
N PRO A 298 -0.88 -0.83 -17.91
CA PRO A 298 -0.29 0.51 -17.90
C PRO A 298 -0.95 1.45 -18.91
N ASN A 299 -1.07 2.74 -18.57
CA ASN A 299 -1.60 3.79 -19.44
C ASN A 299 -2.99 3.47 -20.04
N THR A 300 -3.93 3.00 -19.23
CA THR A 300 -5.22 2.46 -19.71
C THR A 300 -6.42 3.35 -19.41
N LYS A 301 -6.21 4.52 -18.78
CA LYS A 301 -7.22 5.54 -18.51
C LYS A 301 -6.57 6.91 -18.40
N SER A 302 -7.30 7.99 -18.67
CA SER A 302 -6.86 9.36 -18.38
C SER A 302 -7.90 10.19 -17.64
N GLY A 303 -7.41 11.31 -17.07
CA GLY A 303 -8.22 12.37 -16.49
C GLY A 303 -7.34 13.50 -15.97
N TYR A 304 -7.94 14.50 -15.34
CA TYR A 304 -7.31 15.72 -14.85
C TYR A 304 -6.98 15.63 -13.38
N VAL A 305 -5.79 16.06 -12.99
CA VAL A 305 -5.34 16.18 -11.60
C VAL A 305 -5.05 17.63 -11.29
N LYS A 306 -5.35 18.05 -10.05
CA LYS A 306 -5.12 19.41 -9.56
C LYS A 306 -3.68 19.57 -9.05
N TYR A 307 -3.12 18.50 -8.48
CA TYR A 307 -1.74 18.50 -8.06
C TYR A 307 -0.80 18.56 -9.27
N GLU A 308 0.16 19.48 -9.24
CA GLU A 308 1.10 19.74 -10.34
C GLU A 308 2.12 18.61 -10.55
N GLY A 309 2.22 17.71 -9.57
CA GLY A 309 3.19 16.62 -9.54
C GLY A 309 4.52 17.05 -8.93
N SER A 310 5.19 16.11 -8.25
CA SER A 310 6.56 16.34 -7.77
C SER A 310 7.56 16.21 -8.93
N ALA A 311 8.47 17.17 -9.06
CA ALA A 311 9.57 17.10 -10.02
C ALA A 311 10.55 16.00 -9.59
N ALA A 312 10.67 14.94 -10.39
CA ALA A 312 11.72 13.94 -10.19
C ALA A 312 13.06 14.53 -10.64
N THR A 313 13.98 14.76 -9.68
CA THR A 313 15.35 15.14 -10.01
C THR A 313 16.06 13.92 -10.57
N ARG A 314 16.22 13.86 -11.89
CA ARG A 314 16.84 12.72 -12.56
C ARG A 314 18.31 12.60 -12.14
N VAL A 315 18.65 11.47 -11.53
CA VAL A 315 20.02 11.08 -11.20
C VAL A 315 20.59 10.21 -12.31
N ASP A 316 21.74 10.60 -12.85
CA ASP A 316 22.47 9.79 -13.81
C ASP A 316 23.19 8.65 -13.10
N ILE A 317 22.87 7.41 -13.50
CA ILE A 317 23.46 6.21 -12.93
C ILE A 317 24.86 6.00 -13.55
N PRO A 318 25.94 5.99 -12.76
CA PRO A 318 27.28 5.75 -13.26
C PRO A 318 27.39 4.32 -13.80
N ARG A 319 28.16 4.16 -14.88
CA ARG A 319 28.44 2.86 -15.51
C ARG A 319 29.90 2.47 -15.28
N PRO A 320 30.20 1.17 -15.14
CA PRO A 320 31.57 0.72 -14.99
C PRO A 320 32.33 0.86 -16.31
N ALA A 321 33.62 1.16 -16.23
CA ALA A 321 34.52 0.98 -17.36
C ALA A 321 34.81 -0.51 -17.56
N ILE A 322 34.49 -1.06 -18.74
CA ILE A 322 34.67 -2.49 -19.03
C ILE A 322 35.68 -2.72 -20.15
N THR A 323 36.64 -3.61 -19.88
CA THR A 323 37.64 -4.08 -20.84
C THR A 323 37.56 -5.61 -20.98
N ASN A 324 37.52 -6.32 -19.84
CA ASN A 324 37.50 -7.80 -19.81
C ASN A 324 36.20 -8.37 -19.21
N ALA A 325 35.35 -7.52 -18.64
CA ALA A 325 34.04 -7.94 -18.14
C ALA A 325 33.03 -8.08 -19.29
N GLN A 326 32.16 -9.08 -19.20
CA GLN A 326 31.05 -9.26 -20.13
C GLN A 326 29.78 -8.62 -19.56
N LYS A 327 29.23 -7.62 -20.25
CA LYS A 327 27.89 -7.09 -19.93
C LYS A 327 26.81 -8.12 -20.33
N ILE A 328 25.88 -8.37 -19.42
CA ILE A 328 24.72 -9.25 -19.62
C ILE A 328 23.47 -8.44 -19.29
N VAL A 329 22.61 -8.21 -20.28
CA VAL A 329 21.28 -7.65 -20.04
C VAL A 329 20.35 -8.81 -19.69
N TYR A 330 19.87 -8.84 -18.45
CA TYR A 330 19.05 -9.94 -17.92
C TYR A 330 17.56 -9.63 -17.89
N GLY A 331 17.17 -8.41 -18.24
CA GLY A 331 15.78 -8.01 -18.33
C GLY A 331 15.62 -6.53 -18.64
N THR A 332 14.40 -6.04 -18.47
CA THR A 332 14.03 -4.65 -18.69
C THR A 332 13.20 -4.17 -17.52
N SER A 333 13.52 -3.00 -16.98
CA SER A 333 12.81 -2.38 -15.86
C SER A 333 11.40 -1.93 -16.27
N GLY A 334 10.58 -1.52 -15.31
CA GLY A 334 9.24 -1.01 -15.57
C GLY A 334 9.18 0.19 -16.54
N ARG A 335 10.19 1.07 -16.51
CA ARG A 335 10.34 2.21 -17.43
C ARG A 335 11.16 1.89 -18.69
N GLY A 336 11.47 0.62 -18.95
CA GLY A 336 12.16 0.23 -20.17
C GLY A 336 13.68 0.32 -20.12
N ARG A 337 14.32 0.54 -18.96
CA ARG A 337 15.79 0.53 -18.84
C ARG A 337 16.33 -0.89 -18.85
N GLU A 338 17.54 -1.06 -19.36
CA GLU A 338 18.25 -2.33 -19.27
C GLU A 338 18.53 -2.69 -17.80
N LEU A 339 18.14 -3.91 -17.40
CA LEU A 339 18.62 -4.53 -16.18
C LEU A 339 19.90 -5.30 -16.53
N ALA A 340 21.04 -4.80 -16.04
CA ALA A 340 22.35 -5.26 -16.49
C ALA A 340 23.21 -5.81 -15.35
N ALA A 341 23.84 -6.96 -15.62
CA ALA A 341 24.89 -7.55 -14.82
C ALA A 341 26.22 -7.53 -15.60
N TYR A 342 27.33 -7.61 -14.90
CA TYR A 342 28.65 -7.71 -15.50
C TYR A 342 29.32 -8.97 -14.97
N LYS A 343 29.63 -9.88 -15.88
CA LYS A 343 30.31 -11.14 -15.58
C LYS A 343 31.81 -10.97 -15.69
N VAL A 344 32.52 -11.43 -14.67
CA VAL A 344 33.98 -11.51 -14.63
C VAL A 344 34.39 -12.93 -14.25
N GLY A 345 35.36 -13.50 -14.96
CA GLY A 345 35.84 -14.86 -14.70
C GLY A 345 34.97 -15.98 -15.30
N ASN A 346 35.51 -17.19 -15.26
CA ASN A 346 34.91 -18.40 -15.83
C ASN A 346 35.09 -19.63 -14.93
N GLY A 347 35.22 -19.41 -13.62
CA GLY A 347 35.43 -20.49 -12.66
C GLY A 347 34.17 -21.32 -12.38
N ALA A 348 34.37 -22.49 -11.76
CA ALA A 348 33.32 -23.47 -11.47
C ALA A 348 32.33 -23.01 -10.37
N ASN A 349 32.76 -22.11 -9.47
CA ASN A 349 31.90 -21.47 -8.49
C ASN A 349 31.35 -20.15 -9.04
N SER A 350 30.21 -19.69 -8.51
CA SER A 350 29.61 -18.39 -8.89
C SER A 350 29.34 -17.53 -7.67
N LEU A 351 29.64 -16.23 -7.75
CA LEU A 351 29.20 -15.25 -6.76
C LEU A 351 28.39 -14.17 -7.47
N ILE A 352 27.19 -13.90 -6.94
CA ILE A 352 26.25 -12.91 -7.45
C ILE A 352 26.25 -11.75 -6.45
N TYR A 353 26.52 -10.54 -6.93
CA TYR A 353 26.58 -9.35 -6.09
C TYR A 353 25.53 -8.36 -6.56
N VAL A 354 24.49 -8.12 -5.76
CA VAL A 354 23.35 -7.26 -6.09
C VAL A 354 23.47 -5.97 -5.30
N CYS A 355 23.42 -4.83 -5.99
CA CYS A 355 23.42 -3.50 -5.39
C CYS A 355 22.09 -2.79 -5.67
N ALA A 356 21.70 -1.88 -4.76
CA ALA A 356 20.63 -0.91 -4.95
C ALA A 356 19.32 -1.56 -5.47
N ILE A 357 18.89 -2.64 -4.81
CA ILE A 357 17.57 -3.23 -5.05
C ILE A 357 16.44 -2.33 -4.57
N HIS A 358 16.70 -1.49 -3.55
CA HIS A 358 15.80 -0.41 -3.20
C HIS A 358 15.97 0.79 -4.14
N GLY A 359 17.12 1.01 -4.77
CA GLY A 359 17.37 2.23 -5.53
C GLY A 359 17.76 3.37 -4.58
N TRP A 360 16.83 3.92 -3.80
CA TRP A 360 17.14 4.80 -2.66
C TRP A 360 17.08 3.96 -1.38
N GLU A 361 18.11 4.07 -0.55
CA GLU A 361 18.13 3.51 0.79
C GLU A 361 17.47 4.51 1.75
N ASP A 362 18.17 5.05 2.76
CA ASP A 362 17.50 5.68 3.92
C ASP A 362 18.07 7.00 4.40
N HIS A 363 19.28 7.38 4.02
CA HIS A 363 19.97 8.53 4.63
C HIS A 363 19.92 9.81 3.80
N TRP A 364 19.95 9.72 2.47
CA TRP A 364 19.76 10.90 1.62
C TRP A 364 19.17 10.52 0.25
N ALA A 365 18.72 11.54 -0.50
CA ALA A 365 18.12 11.34 -1.82
C ALA A 365 19.11 10.63 -2.77
N ALA A 366 18.65 9.54 -3.38
CA ALA A 366 19.41 8.71 -4.31
C ALA A 366 20.75 8.17 -3.74
N ASP A 367 20.81 7.91 -2.44
CA ASP A 367 21.99 7.38 -1.76
C ASP A 367 22.44 5.98 -2.23
N GLY A 368 21.55 5.17 -2.80
CA GLY A 368 21.93 3.91 -3.48
C GLY A 368 22.82 4.10 -4.71
N ILE A 369 23.04 5.34 -5.17
CA ILE A 369 24.11 5.67 -6.12
C ILE A 369 25.49 5.26 -5.58
N GLU A 370 25.67 5.28 -4.25
CA GLU A 370 26.91 4.86 -3.62
C GLU A 370 27.12 3.35 -3.72
N LEU A 371 26.05 2.57 -3.55
CA LEU A 371 26.09 1.12 -3.76
C LEU A 371 26.40 0.79 -5.23
N THR A 372 25.89 1.61 -6.16
CA THR A 372 26.20 1.49 -7.59
C THR A 372 27.68 1.75 -7.86
N ARG A 373 28.28 2.77 -7.24
CA ARG A 373 29.73 3.06 -7.35
C ARG A 373 30.57 1.92 -6.80
N ILE A 374 30.18 1.33 -5.67
CA ILE A 374 30.86 0.16 -5.10
C ILE A 374 30.77 -1.04 -6.06
N GLY A 375 29.59 -1.32 -6.62
CA GLY A 375 29.40 -2.37 -7.62
C GLY A 375 30.26 -2.16 -8.87
N ASN A 376 30.31 -0.94 -9.39
CA ASN A 376 31.17 -0.59 -10.52
C ASN A 376 32.66 -0.79 -10.21
N GLY A 377 33.12 -0.35 -9.04
CA GLY A 377 34.50 -0.53 -8.62
C GLY A 377 34.89 -2.00 -8.45
N LEU A 378 33.98 -2.87 -8.00
CA LEU A 378 34.21 -4.32 -7.97
C LEU A 378 34.41 -4.90 -9.38
N ILE A 379 33.58 -4.49 -10.34
CA ILE A 379 33.72 -4.91 -11.75
C ILE A 379 35.08 -4.45 -12.28
N GLU A 380 35.42 -3.19 -12.05
CA GLU A 380 36.66 -2.56 -12.53
C GLU A 380 37.91 -3.20 -11.94
N HIS A 381 37.85 -3.61 -10.68
CA HIS A 381 38.94 -4.31 -10.01
C HIS A 381 39.09 -5.74 -10.53
N PHE A 382 38.05 -6.57 -10.40
CA PHE A 382 38.15 -8.00 -10.65
C PHE A 382 38.35 -8.37 -12.11
N GLN A 383 37.94 -7.52 -13.06
CA GLN A 383 38.21 -7.75 -14.48
C GLN A 383 39.71 -7.73 -14.82
N ASN A 384 40.54 -7.18 -13.93
CA ASN A 384 41.98 -7.04 -14.14
C ASN A 384 42.83 -7.93 -13.22
N VAL A 385 42.36 -8.22 -12.00
CA VAL A 385 43.13 -9.04 -11.04
C VAL A 385 42.82 -10.54 -11.11
N GLY A 386 41.76 -10.93 -11.82
CA GLY A 386 41.30 -12.31 -11.91
C GLY A 386 40.46 -12.75 -10.71
N THR A 387 39.78 -13.88 -10.83
CA THR A 387 38.74 -14.33 -9.87
C THR A 387 38.95 -15.77 -9.39
N ASN A 388 40.16 -16.31 -9.54
CA ASN A 388 40.47 -17.71 -9.22
C ASN A 388 39.48 -18.68 -9.89
N ASN A 389 38.98 -19.68 -9.15
CA ASN A 389 37.96 -20.63 -9.61
C ASN A 389 36.52 -20.10 -9.45
N TRP A 390 36.32 -18.77 -9.50
CA TRP A 390 35.00 -18.14 -9.41
C TRP A 390 34.61 -17.38 -10.67
N SER A 391 33.31 -17.36 -10.96
CA SER A 391 32.64 -16.46 -11.89
C SER A 391 31.85 -15.43 -11.07
N LEU A 392 32.23 -14.15 -11.14
CA LEU A 392 31.52 -13.05 -10.48
C LEU A 392 30.45 -12.51 -11.41
N TYR A 393 29.22 -12.34 -10.92
CA TYR A 393 28.11 -11.67 -11.61
C TYR A 393 27.69 -10.46 -10.76
N ILE A 394 28.11 -9.27 -11.17
CA ILE A 394 27.89 -8.05 -10.38
C ILE A 394 26.79 -7.24 -11.05
N ILE A 395 25.76 -6.88 -10.28
CA ILE A 395 24.62 -6.07 -10.69
C ILE A 395 24.73 -4.73 -9.96
N PRO A 396 25.27 -3.68 -10.61
CA PRO A 396 25.49 -2.39 -9.95
C PRO A 396 24.19 -1.71 -9.49
N VAL A 397 23.08 -1.99 -10.17
CA VAL A 397 21.77 -1.44 -9.79
C VAL A 397 20.66 -2.42 -10.21
N ALA A 398 19.90 -2.91 -9.24
CA ALA A 398 18.77 -3.79 -9.48
C ALA A 398 17.45 -3.02 -9.68
N ASN A 399 17.30 -1.84 -9.06
CA ASN A 399 16.17 -0.93 -9.27
C ASN A 399 16.64 0.40 -9.93
N PRO A 400 16.97 0.41 -11.24
CA PRO A 400 17.50 1.60 -11.90
C PRO A 400 16.47 2.71 -12.08
N ASP A 401 15.19 2.37 -12.12
CA ASP A 401 14.13 3.36 -12.23
C ASP A 401 13.98 4.12 -10.91
N GLY A 402 13.88 3.39 -9.79
CA GLY A 402 13.82 4.00 -8.45
C GLY A 402 15.07 4.83 -8.16
N LEU A 403 16.26 4.33 -8.51
CA LEU A 403 17.48 5.10 -8.30
C LEU A 403 17.51 6.40 -9.13
N SER A 404 17.21 6.32 -10.43
CA SER A 404 17.38 7.43 -11.37
C SER A 404 16.26 8.47 -11.29
N GLU A 405 15.02 8.04 -11.07
CA GLU A 405 13.82 8.88 -11.16
C GLU A 405 12.98 8.86 -9.88
N GLY A 406 13.49 8.24 -8.82
CA GLY A 406 12.90 8.29 -7.50
C GLY A 406 12.77 9.69 -6.95
N TYR A 407 11.85 9.84 -6.00
CA TYR A 407 11.62 11.10 -5.30
C TYR A 407 11.39 10.90 -3.80
N THR A 408 11.35 9.66 -3.31
CA THR A 408 11.21 9.38 -1.88
C THR A 408 11.85 8.03 -1.50
N ASN A 409 12.37 7.95 -0.28
CA ASN A 409 12.77 6.68 0.34
C ASN A 409 11.61 5.95 1.04
N ASN A 410 10.40 6.51 1.05
CA ASN A 410 9.19 5.90 1.61
C ASN A 410 8.16 5.59 0.50
N GLY A 411 8.65 5.09 -0.63
CA GLY A 411 7.88 4.89 -1.86
C GLY A 411 8.79 4.90 -3.09
N PRO A 412 8.30 5.35 -4.25
CA PRO A 412 9.07 5.37 -5.51
C PRO A 412 10.38 6.16 -5.38
N GLY A 413 11.47 5.42 -5.51
CA GLY A 413 12.80 5.81 -5.06
C GLY A 413 13.44 4.63 -4.35
N ARG A 414 12.92 4.28 -3.16
CA ARG A 414 13.16 2.98 -2.47
C ARG A 414 12.42 1.83 -3.14
N CYS A 415 11.23 2.12 -3.64
CA CYS A 415 10.44 1.20 -4.43
C CYS A 415 10.70 1.43 -5.92
N THR A 416 10.30 0.47 -6.75
CA THR A 416 10.24 0.64 -8.21
C THR A 416 9.35 1.81 -8.59
N ILE A 417 9.62 2.49 -9.71
CA ILE A 417 8.75 3.59 -10.17
C ILE A 417 7.43 3.04 -10.73
N VAL A 418 7.50 1.96 -11.50
CA VAL A 418 6.31 1.31 -12.05
C VAL A 418 5.83 0.27 -11.07
N GLY A 419 4.66 0.50 -10.50
CA GLY A 419 4.03 -0.38 -9.52
C GLY A 419 4.34 -0.03 -8.06
N ALA A 420 5.26 0.90 -7.80
CA ALA A 420 5.64 1.34 -6.46
C ALA A 420 6.07 0.20 -5.53
N VAL A 421 6.60 -0.90 -6.06
CA VAL A 421 6.89 -2.12 -5.28
C VAL A 421 8.28 -2.07 -4.66
N ASP A 422 8.37 -2.38 -3.37
CA ASP A 422 9.63 -2.73 -2.69
C ASP A 422 10.09 -4.10 -3.20
N CYS A 423 11.06 -4.08 -4.12
CA CYS A 423 11.61 -5.29 -4.73
C CYS A 423 12.14 -6.27 -3.68
N ASN A 424 12.67 -5.82 -2.54
CA ASN A 424 13.18 -6.72 -1.50
C ASN A 424 12.10 -7.18 -0.51
N ARG A 425 10.83 -7.02 -0.86
CA ARG A 425 9.65 -7.66 -0.24
C ARG A 425 8.82 -8.47 -1.23
N ASP A 426 9.17 -8.45 -2.51
CA ASP A 426 8.40 -9.02 -3.61
C ASP A 426 8.82 -10.45 -3.98
N PHE A 427 9.64 -11.14 -3.17
CA PHE A 427 10.06 -12.53 -3.45
C PHE A 427 9.16 -13.56 -2.76
N PRO A 428 8.96 -14.76 -3.35
CA PRO A 428 7.86 -15.65 -2.98
C PRO A 428 8.01 -16.37 -1.62
N ILE A 429 9.23 -16.50 -1.09
CA ILE A 429 9.45 -17.25 0.16
C ILE A 429 9.02 -16.41 1.36
N GLY A 430 7.99 -16.87 2.06
CA GLY A 430 7.41 -16.16 3.21
C GLY A 430 6.76 -14.83 2.83
N PHE A 431 6.38 -14.67 1.55
CA PHE A 431 5.74 -13.45 1.05
C PHE A 431 4.46 -13.13 1.82
N THR A 432 4.26 -11.85 2.13
CA THR A 432 3.00 -11.31 2.63
C THR A 432 2.81 -9.92 1.99
N PRO A 433 1.61 -9.58 1.48
CA PRO A 433 1.36 -8.26 0.94
C PRO A 433 1.56 -7.15 1.97
N TYR A 434 2.23 -6.07 1.56
CA TYR A 434 2.47 -4.88 2.37
C TYR A 434 1.67 -3.71 1.80
N GLY A 435 0.95 -3.00 2.68
CA GLY A 435 0.07 -1.89 2.30
C GLY A 435 0.62 -0.49 2.60
N ASP A 436 1.77 -0.38 3.27
CA ASP A 436 2.40 0.91 3.57
C ASP A 436 3.28 1.38 2.40
N SER A 437 3.42 2.69 2.23
CA SER A 437 4.10 3.26 1.06
C SER A 437 5.57 2.87 0.95
N ARG A 438 6.23 2.60 2.07
CA ARG A 438 7.66 2.30 2.13
C ARG A 438 7.98 0.87 1.72
N HIS A 439 7.12 -0.07 2.12
CA HIS A 439 7.31 -1.49 1.86
C HIS A 439 6.30 -2.05 0.85
N TRP A 440 5.55 -1.18 0.16
CA TRP A 440 4.42 -1.56 -0.68
C TRP A 440 4.73 -2.76 -1.58
N THR A 441 3.83 -3.73 -1.60
CA THR A 441 3.85 -4.84 -2.56
C THR A 441 2.46 -5.08 -3.13
N ASN A 442 2.39 -5.72 -4.29
CA ASN A 442 1.09 -6.16 -4.82
C ASN A 442 0.54 -7.36 -4.04
N LYS A 443 -0.64 -7.85 -4.44
CA LYS A 443 -1.28 -9.01 -3.81
C LYS A 443 -0.51 -10.32 -3.95
N GLU A 444 0.34 -10.42 -4.97
CA GLU A 444 1.13 -11.62 -5.30
C GLU A 444 2.61 -11.25 -5.41
N PRO A 445 3.54 -12.17 -5.10
CA PRO A 445 4.97 -11.92 -5.23
C PRO A 445 5.37 -11.82 -6.71
N LEU A 446 6.56 -11.27 -6.94
CA LEU A 446 7.20 -11.12 -8.24
C LEU A 446 6.32 -10.30 -9.20
N SER A 447 5.74 -9.25 -8.64
CA SER A 447 4.73 -8.43 -9.28
C SER A 447 5.31 -7.39 -10.24
N VAL A 448 6.60 -7.06 -10.10
CA VAL A 448 7.31 -6.12 -10.99
C VAL A 448 8.36 -6.81 -11.87
N PRO A 449 8.71 -6.24 -13.05
CA PRO A 449 9.65 -6.87 -13.96
C PRO A 449 11.08 -6.96 -13.38
N GLU A 450 11.47 -6.06 -12.49
CA GLU A 450 12.77 -6.05 -11.81
C GLU A 450 12.95 -7.33 -10.97
N SER A 451 12.01 -7.65 -10.08
CA SER A 451 12.07 -8.83 -9.22
C SER A 451 11.98 -10.14 -10.02
N ARG A 452 11.10 -10.20 -11.04
CA ARG A 452 11.00 -11.35 -11.96
C ARG A 452 12.30 -11.60 -12.72
N SER A 453 12.85 -10.56 -13.34
CA SER A 453 14.07 -10.67 -14.13
C SER A 453 15.25 -11.07 -13.25
N LEU A 454 15.34 -10.51 -12.03
CA LEU A 454 16.38 -10.86 -11.07
C LEU A 454 16.28 -12.31 -10.62
N ARG A 455 15.06 -12.80 -10.30
CA ARG A 455 14.79 -14.21 -9.99
C ARG A 455 15.24 -15.14 -11.12
N ASP A 456 14.84 -14.85 -12.35
CA ASP A 456 15.14 -15.71 -13.51
C ASP A 456 16.63 -15.75 -13.81
N PHE A 457 17.29 -14.60 -13.70
CA PHE A 457 18.73 -14.49 -13.89
C PHE A 457 19.52 -15.31 -12.87
N ILE A 458 19.20 -15.15 -11.58
CA ILE A 458 19.85 -15.88 -10.48
C ILE A 458 19.61 -17.39 -10.60
N SER A 459 18.38 -17.79 -10.92
CA SER A 459 18.04 -19.21 -11.16
C SER A 459 18.85 -19.78 -12.33
N GLY A 460 18.98 -19.01 -13.41
CA GLY A 460 19.80 -19.38 -14.56
C GLY A 460 21.28 -19.57 -14.24
N ILE A 461 21.84 -18.71 -13.37
CA ILE A 461 23.24 -18.85 -12.89
C ILE A 461 23.36 -20.11 -12.02
N LYS A 462 22.46 -20.29 -11.04
CA LYS A 462 22.48 -21.44 -10.12
C LYS A 462 22.37 -22.78 -10.87
N GLY A 463 21.57 -22.83 -11.94
CA GLY A 463 21.42 -24.02 -12.78
C GLY A 463 22.64 -24.36 -13.63
N LYS A 464 23.46 -23.36 -13.97
CA LYS A 464 24.69 -23.53 -14.77
C LYS A 464 25.96 -23.70 -13.93
N THR A 465 25.90 -23.32 -12.65
CA THR A 465 27.05 -23.37 -11.74
C THR A 465 27.24 -24.79 -11.22
N SER A 466 28.41 -25.39 -11.48
CA SER A 466 28.76 -26.74 -11.02
C SER A 466 29.27 -26.77 -9.57
N GLY A 467 29.88 -25.67 -9.11
CA GLY A 467 30.40 -25.51 -7.76
C GLY A 467 29.42 -24.77 -6.82
N SER A 468 29.99 -24.07 -5.84
CA SER A 468 29.22 -23.24 -4.90
C SER A 468 28.63 -22.01 -5.58
N THR A 469 27.42 -21.61 -5.18
CA THR A 469 26.81 -20.34 -5.60
C THR A 469 26.56 -19.45 -4.39
N TYR A 470 27.19 -18.28 -4.36
CA TYR A 470 27.03 -17.27 -3.31
C TYR A 470 26.21 -16.08 -3.83
N LEU A 471 25.42 -15.45 -2.96
CA LEU A 471 24.71 -14.21 -3.24
C LEU A 471 24.96 -13.20 -2.12
N ILE A 472 25.33 -11.99 -2.51
CA ILE A 472 25.43 -10.82 -1.63
C ILE A 472 24.37 -9.83 -2.09
N ASP A 473 23.44 -9.50 -1.19
CA ASP A 473 22.45 -8.44 -1.36
C ASP A 473 22.93 -7.21 -0.59
N MET A 474 23.45 -6.21 -1.28
CA MET A 474 24.13 -5.06 -0.68
C MET A 474 23.17 -3.88 -0.53
N HIS A 475 23.09 -3.36 0.69
CA HIS A 475 22.21 -2.29 1.17
C HIS A 475 22.98 -1.25 1.99
N GLY A 476 22.28 -0.17 2.36
CA GLY A 476 22.66 0.76 3.42
C GLY A 476 21.40 1.15 4.21
N TRP A 477 21.48 1.66 5.43
CA TRP A 477 22.66 1.96 6.23
C TRP A 477 22.41 1.56 7.68
N GLU A 478 22.32 0.26 7.94
CA GLU A 478 21.97 -0.24 9.28
C GLU A 478 23.12 -0.85 10.07
N ASP A 479 24.33 -0.92 9.49
CA ASP A 479 25.53 -1.48 10.17
C ASP A 479 25.32 -2.93 10.65
N LYS A 480 24.72 -3.78 9.80
CA LYS A 480 24.30 -5.15 10.13
C LYS A 480 24.47 -6.13 8.98
N THR A 481 24.37 -7.43 9.28
CA THR A 481 24.33 -8.51 8.28
C THR A 481 23.25 -9.53 8.61
N ILE A 482 22.61 -10.10 7.60
CA ILE A 482 21.53 -11.09 7.72
C ILE A 482 21.80 -12.26 6.75
N GLY A 483 21.65 -13.51 7.20
CA GLY A 483 21.77 -14.69 6.32
C GLY A 483 23.06 -15.50 6.52
N ASP A 484 23.69 -15.95 5.43
CA ASP A 484 24.83 -16.89 5.48
C ASP A 484 26.02 -16.34 6.28
N SER A 485 26.40 -17.06 7.34
CA SER A 485 27.41 -16.63 8.32
C SER A 485 28.82 -16.48 7.74
N HIS A 486 29.17 -17.26 6.72
CA HIS A 486 30.49 -17.16 6.09
C HIS A 486 30.62 -15.86 5.29
N ILE A 487 29.57 -15.50 4.56
CA ILE A 487 29.50 -14.25 3.81
C ILE A 487 29.44 -13.07 4.80
N SER A 488 28.53 -13.12 5.78
CA SER A 488 28.41 -12.11 6.83
C SER A 488 29.74 -11.82 7.52
N ARG A 489 30.48 -12.86 7.92
CA ARG A 489 31.79 -12.72 8.57
C ARG A 489 32.82 -12.01 7.70
N ALA A 490 32.84 -12.28 6.39
CA ALA A 490 33.78 -11.64 5.47
C ALA A 490 33.61 -10.12 5.43
N PHE A 491 32.37 -9.63 5.47
CA PHE A 491 32.08 -8.19 5.52
C PHE A 491 32.26 -7.60 6.93
N GLN A 492 31.82 -8.30 7.97
CA GLN A 492 32.06 -7.87 9.36
C GLN A 492 33.55 -7.62 9.64
N ASN A 493 34.42 -8.49 9.16
CA ASN A 493 35.87 -8.35 9.34
C ASN A 493 36.45 -7.11 8.65
N GLN A 494 35.77 -6.55 7.65
CA GLN A 494 36.21 -5.34 6.94
C GLN A 494 35.56 -4.06 7.48
N PHE A 495 34.29 -4.14 7.88
CA PHE A 495 33.51 -2.97 8.27
C PHE A 495 33.39 -2.77 9.78
N GLY A 496 33.50 -3.83 10.58
CA GLY A 496 33.40 -3.75 12.04
C GLY A 496 31.99 -3.50 12.56
N PHE A 497 30.97 -4.02 11.86
CA PHE A 497 29.56 -3.83 12.17
C PHE A 497 29.22 -4.07 13.65
N VAL A 498 28.62 -3.07 14.30
CA VAL A 498 28.24 -3.12 15.72
C VAL A 498 26.75 -3.40 15.93
N ASN A 499 25.90 -3.18 14.92
CA ASN A 499 24.44 -3.27 15.03
C ASN A 499 23.84 -4.65 14.64
N GLY A 500 24.55 -5.72 14.97
CA GLY A 500 23.99 -7.08 14.99
C GLY A 500 24.36 -7.96 13.79
N CYS A 501 24.44 -9.25 14.09
CA CYS A 501 24.83 -10.32 13.20
C CYS A 501 23.72 -11.38 13.22
N TYR A 502 22.82 -11.34 12.24
CA TYR A 502 21.66 -12.23 12.16
C TYR A 502 22.00 -13.47 11.32
N ASP A 503 22.98 -14.23 11.81
CA ASP A 503 23.50 -15.42 11.14
C ASP A 503 22.43 -16.51 11.05
N GLY A 504 22.22 -17.03 9.84
CA GLY A 504 21.23 -18.05 9.54
C GLY A 504 19.77 -17.58 9.56
N VAL A 505 19.53 -16.29 9.79
CA VAL A 505 18.18 -15.72 9.80
C VAL A 505 17.79 -15.27 8.39
N TYR A 506 16.60 -15.67 7.94
CA TYR A 506 16.05 -15.32 6.63
C TYR A 506 14.62 -14.78 6.79
N GLN A 507 14.35 -13.60 6.25
CA GLN A 507 13.07 -12.89 6.40
C GLN A 507 12.14 -13.14 5.20
N GLY A 508 10.83 -13.26 5.45
CA GLY A 508 9.85 -13.49 4.38
C GLY A 508 9.79 -12.32 3.38
N GLY A 509 9.67 -12.61 2.08
CA GLY A 509 9.61 -11.60 1.02
C GLY A 509 10.96 -11.19 0.43
N PHE A 510 12.08 -11.56 1.06
CA PHE A 510 13.41 -11.02 0.72
C PHE A 510 14.09 -11.85 -0.37
N LEU A 511 14.93 -11.19 -1.17
CA LEU A 511 15.77 -11.81 -2.19
C LEU A 511 16.63 -12.94 -1.59
N ILE A 512 17.30 -12.67 -0.47
CA ILE A 512 18.22 -13.63 0.16
C ILE A 512 17.51 -14.90 0.64
N SER A 513 16.26 -14.79 1.08
CA SER A 513 15.44 -15.92 1.55
C SER A 513 15.01 -16.80 0.39
N TRP A 514 14.58 -16.18 -0.71
CA TRP A 514 14.28 -16.92 -1.93
C TRP A 514 15.52 -17.57 -2.54
N ALA A 515 16.64 -16.85 -2.63
CA ALA A 515 17.89 -17.41 -3.15
C ALA A 515 18.34 -18.62 -2.31
N ASN A 516 18.24 -18.53 -0.98
CA ASN A 516 18.54 -19.65 -0.10
C ASN A 516 17.68 -20.89 -0.37
N SER A 517 16.39 -20.71 -0.65
CA SER A 517 15.47 -21.82 -0.95
C SER A 517 15.85 -22.63 -2.20
N ILE A 518 16.61 -22.05 -3.13
CA ILE A 518 17.11 -22.73 -4.34
C ILE A 518 18.57 -23.21 -4.20
N GLY A 519 19.10 -23.26 -2.98
CA GLY A 519 20.43 -23.76 -2.67
C GLY A 519 21.56 -22.75 -2.94
N VAL A 520 21.27 -21.46 -2.98
CA VAL A 520 22.28 -20.39 -2.99
C VAL A 520 22.62 -20.00 -1.56
N ARG A 521 23.90 -19.83 -1.24
CA ARG A 521 24.31 -19.28 0.06
C ARG A 521 24.21 -17.76 -0.02
N ALA A 522 23.27 -17.17 0.71
CA ALA A 522 22.89 -15.77 0.52
C ALA A 522 23.01 -14.97 1.81
N ALA A 523 23.57 -13.77 1.73
CA ALA A 523 23.58 -12.82 2.84
C ALA A 523 23.25 -11.41 2.36
N LEU A 524 22.51 -10.68 3.19
CA LEU A 524 22.22 -9.27 3.07
C LEU A 524 23.21 -8.50 3.93
N ILE A 525 23.84 -7.48 3.34
CA ILE A 525 24.84 -6.64 4.00
C ILE A 525 24.34 -5.20 4.03
N GLU A 526 24.24 -4.64 5.23
CA GLU A 526 23.88 -3.23 5.45
C GLU A 526 25.14 -2.46 5.81
N LEU A 527 25.57 -1.58 4.91
CA LEU A 527 26.74 -0.73 5.14
C LEU A 527 26.54 0.20 6.36
N PRO A 528 27.63 0.79 6.90
CA PRO A 528 27.56 1.44 8.20
C PRO A 528 26.57 2.61 8.27
N GLN A 529 25.82 2.66 9.38
CA GLN A 529 24.84 3.71 9.72
C GLN A 529 25.45 5.11 9.89
N SER A 530 26.77 5.21 9.97
CA SER A 530 27.47 6.50 10.05
C SER A 530 27.65 7.20 8.70
N CYS A 531 27.28 6.56 7.58
CA CYS A 531 27.45 7.14 6.25
C CYS A 531 26.26 8.03 5.86
N TYR A 532 26.46 9.33 5.68
CA TYR A 532 25.41 10.28 5.27
C TYR A 532 25.75 11.02 3.97
N SER A 533 26.84 10.64 3.30
CA SER A 533 27.30 11.26 2.06
C SER A 533 28.25 10.35 1.28
N HIS A 534 28.45 10.68 0.00
CA HIS A 534 29.51 10.07 -0.82
C HIS A 534 30.90 10.21 -0.17
N SER A 535 31.20 11.37 0.42
CA SER A 535 32.47 11.62 1.09
C SER A 535 32.70 10.67 2.26
N ASP A 536 31.66 10.33 3.01
CA ASP A 536 31.77 9.37 4.13
C ASP A 536 32.11 7.97 3.64
N ALA A 537 31.49 7.52 2.54
CA ALA A 537 31.79 6.23 1.94
C ALA A 537 33.23 6.16 1.39
N VAL A 538 33.71 7.23 0.75
CA VAL A 538 35.09 7.36 0.26
C VAL A 538 36.08 7.37 1.43
N ASN A 539 35.87 8.23 2.43
CA ASN A 539 36.72 8.34 3.61
C ASN A 539 36.72 7.04 4.44
N GLY A 540 35.56 6.38 4.53
CA GLY A 540 35.38 5.07 5.15
C GLY A 540 35.99 3.91 4.35
N ARG A 541 36.45 4.17 3.12
CA ARG A 541 37.06 3.22 2.17
C ARG A 541 36.13 2.04 1.85
N TYR A 542 34.85 2.29 1.66
CA TYR A 542 33.84 1.23 1.53
C TYR A 542 34.07 0.33 0.31
N LEU A 543 34.43 0.91 -0.84
CA LEU A 543 34.81 0.12 -2.03
C LEU A 543 35.99 -0.82 -1.74
N GLN A 544 37.07 -0.31 -1.13
CA GLN A 544 38.24 -1.13 -0.84
C GLN A 544 37.91 -2.25 0.16
N LYS A 545 37.10 -1.96 1.18
CA LYS A 545 36.63 -2.95 2.14
C LYS A 545 35.76 -4.03 1.48
N ALA A 546 34.87 -3.64 0.56
CA ALA A 546 34.07 -4.59 -0.22
C ALA A 546 34.95 -5.47 -1.12
N ILE A 547 35.94 -4.89 -1.81
CA ILE A 547 36.94 -5.64 -2.60
C ILE A 547 37.65 -6.67 -1.73
N ASN A 548 38.12 -6.28 -0.54
CA ASN A 548 38.81 -7.18 0.39
C ASN A 548 37.89 -8.32 0.87
N ALA A 549 36.63 -8.01 1.22
CA ALA A 549 35.66 -9.01 1.64
C ALA A 549 35.41 -10.04 0.54
N VAL A 550 35.16 -9.59 -0.70
CA VAL A 550 34.95 -10.47 -1.86
C VAL A 550 36.22 -11.27 -2.16
N THR A 551 37.40 -10.65 -2.13
CA THR A 551 38.69 -11.33 -2.34
C THR A 551 38.90 -12.46 -1.35
N ASN A 552 38.57 -12.23 -0.07
CA ASN A 552 38.67 -13.27 0.97
C ASN A 552 37.68 -14.42 0.75
N LEU A 553 36.47 -14.13 0.26
CA LEU A 553 35.48 -15.15 -0.07
C LEU A 553 35.91 -16.03 -1.26
N ILE A 554 36.55 -15.43 -2.28
CA ILE A 554 36.94 -16.14 -3.50
C ILE A 554 38.40 -16.64 -3.48
N GLY A 555 39.14 -16.34 -2.41
CA GLY A 555 40.59 -16.58 -2.28
C GLY A 555 41.01 -17.88 -1.58
N GLY A 556 40.08 -18.63 -0.96
CA GLY A 556 40.41 -19.80 -0.13
C GLY A 556 40.34 -21.15 -0.85
N SER A 557 41.49 -21.84 -0.90
CA SER A 557 41.64 -23.26 -1.22
C SER A 557 40.76 -24.16 -0.33
N GLY A 558 40.23 -25.24 -0.91
CA GLY A 558 39.25 -26.12 -0.27
C GLY A 558 39.69 -26.80 1.03
N GLY A 559 38.72 -27.01 1.93
CA GLY A 559 38.89 -27.79 3.14
C GLY A 559 37.62 -27.79 3.99
N SER A 560 36.80 -28.83 3.83
CA SER A 560 35.63 -29.13 4.67
C SER A 560 36.01 -29.20 6.16
N SER A 561 35.28 -28.50 7.02
CA SER A 561 35.33 -28.73 8.47
C SER A 561 34.13 -29.56 8.90
N SER A 562 34.28 -30.89 8.95
CA SER A 562 33.42 -31.75 9.76
C SER A 562 33.89 -31.65 11.21
N GLY A 563 32.99 -31.24 12.10
CA GLY A 563 33.23 -31.22 13.54
C GLY A 563 33.41 -32.63 14.10
N GLY A 564 34.44 -32.81 14.90
CA GLY A 564 34.70 -34.01 15.69
C GLY A 564 35.49 -33.61 16.94
N SER A 565 34.83 -33.67 18.09
CA SER A 565 35.41 -33.46 19.42
C SER A 565 36.14 -34.72 19.88
N THR A 566 37.33 -34.58 20.47
CA THR A 566 37.77 -35.29 21.69
C THR A 566 39.06 -34.67 22.23
N GLY A 567 39.16 -34.56 23.55
CA GLY A 567 40.29 -33.98 24.28
C GLY A 567 41.43 -34.95 24.59
N GLY A 568 42.55 -34.39 25.05
CA GLY A 568 43.68 -35.14 25.58
C GLY A 568 44.91 -34.24 25.79
N ASN A 569 45.16 -33.88 27.04
CA ASN A 569 46.35 -33.16 27.50
C ASN A 569 47.43 -34.17 27.92
N THR A 570 48.65 -34.11 27.37
CA THR A 570 49.92 -34.48 28.05
C THR A 570 51.11 -33.90 27.26
N GLY A 571 52.11 -33.41 27.99
CA GLY A 571 53.07 -32.43 27.49
C GLY A 571 54.48 -32.90 27.14
N SER A 572 55.14 -31.96 26.45
CA SER A 572 56.54 -31.50 26.52
C SER A 572 57.68 -32.38 26.00
N GLY A 573 58.48 -31.81 25.08
CA GLY A 573 59.79 -32.38 24.71
C GLY A 573 60.58 -31.86 23.49
N SER A 574 60.28 -30.69 22.91
CA SER A 574 61.17 -29.79 22.10
C SER A 574 62.08 -30.33 20.97
N THR A 575 61.81 -29.93 19.71
CA THR A 575 62.58 -28.88 18.99
C THR A 575 62.02 -28.59 17.57
N GLY A 576 61.81 -27.30 17.24
CA GLY A 576 61.93 -26.78 15.87
C GLY A 576 60.65 -26.45 15.08
N GLY A 577 60.17 -25.20 15.20
CA GLY A 577 59.37 -24.51 14.18
C GLY A 577 57.85 -24.59 14.33
N SER A 578 57.27 -23.76 15.22
CA SER A 578 55.80 -23.65 15.34
C SER A 578 55.37 -22.19 15.28
N SER A 579 54.58 -21.88 14.25
CA SER A 579 53.94 -20.60 13.99
C SER A 579 52.90 -20.31 15.08
N SER A 580 53.20 -19.37 15.96
CA SER A 580 52.19 -18.76 16.82
C SER A 580 51.20 -18.01 15.94
N SER A 581 49.91 -18.29 16.09
CA SER A 581 48.83 -17.62 15.37
C SER A 581 48.55 -16.25 15.98
N ASP A 582 48.32 -15.25 15.13
CA ASP A 582 47.86 -13.93 15.56
C ASP A 582 46.57 -14.04 16.39
N VAL A 583 46.57 -13.48 17.61
CA VAL A 583 45.38 -13.31 18.44
C VAL A 583 44.85 -11.89 18.25
N THR A 584 43.57 -11.74 17.93
CA THR A 584 42.97 -10.41 17.74
C THR A 584 43.16 -9.53 18.97
N TYR A 585 43.70 -8.33 18.76
CA TYR A 585 43.97 -7.35 19.81
C TYR A 585 43.89 -5.96 19.18
N ILE A 586 42.79 -5.26 19.46
CA ILE A 586 42.49 -3.96 18.84
C ILE A 586 42.83 -2.85 19.82
N ALA A 587 43.81 -2.03 19.47
CA ALA A 587 44.23 -0.89 20.28
C ALA A 587 44.90 0.18 19.41
N ASN A 588 44.96 1.41 19.91
CA ASN A 588 45.87 2.43 19.38
C ASN A 588 47.06 2.54 20.33
N GLY A 589 48.22 2.84 19.78
CA GLY A 589 49.43 3.05 20.56
C GLY A 589 50.35 4.10 19.95
N GLU A 590 51.27 4.59 20.74
CA GLU A 590 52.30 5.54 20.37
C GLU A 590 53.68 4.86 20.47
N VAL A 591 54.55 5.08 19.50
CA VAL A 591 55.92 4.56 19.52
C VAL A 591 56.72 5.26 20.62
N ILE A 592 57.25 4.49 21.57
CA ILE A 592 58.05 4.98 22.70
C ILE A 592 59.39 4.24 22.81
N ASN A 593 60.34 4.82 23.56
CA ASN A 593 61.66 4.25 23.86
C ASN A 593 62.53 3.96 22.61
N VAL A 594 62.41 4.79 21.58
CA VAL A 594 63.18 4.71 20.32
C VAL A 594 64.08 5.94 20.18
N GLN A 595 65.40 5.74 20.06
CA GLN A 595 66.35 6.85 19.85
C GLN A 595 66.64 7.14 18.36
N SER A 596 66.43 6.17 17.48
CA SER A 596 66.60 6.30 16.03
C SER A 596 65.30 5.98 15.29
N PHE A 597 64.96 4.70 15.16
CA PHE A 597 63.74 4.23 14.51
C PHE A 597 63.38 2.81 14.97
N LEU A 598 62.08 2.49 14.94
CA LEU A 598 61.52 1.16 15.17
C LEU A 598 61.25 0.47 13.83
N ASN A 599 61.81 -0.71 13.61
CA ASN A 599 61.57 -1.47 12.39
C ASN A 599 60.18 -2.13 12.42
N VAL A 600 59.42 -1.93 11.34
CA VAL A 600 58.20 -2.69 11.02
C VAL A 600 58.62 -3.91 10.20
N ARG A 601 58.26 -5.12 10.64
CA ARG A 601 58.73 -6.38 10.04
C ARG A 601 57.63 -7.18 9.38
N LYS A 602 57.98 -8.05 8.42
CA LYS A 602 57.01 -8.94 7.73
C LYS A 602 56.33 -9.97 8.65
N GLY A 603 56.96 -10.32 9.77
CA GLY A 603 56.46 -11.32 10.71
C GLY A 603 56.88 -11.04 12.16
N PRO A 604 56.29 -11.75 13.13
CA PRO A 604 56.49 -11.53 14.57
C PRO A 604 57.84 -12.09 15.03
N GLY A 605 58.94 -11.41 14.69
CA GLY A 605 60.29 -11.81 15.07
C GLY A 605 61.38 -10.95 14.42
N THR A 606 62.55 -10.89 15.04
CA THR A 606 63.72 -10.15 14.50
C THR A 606 64.34 -10.81 13.27
N ASN A 607 64.01 -12.07 13.00
CA ASN A 607 64.46 -12.84 11.83
C ASN A 607 63.69 -12.51 10.54
N TYR A 608 62.59 -11.75 10.63
CA TYR A 608 61.81 -11.32 9.46
C TYR A 608 62.35 -10.00 8.90
N ASP A 609 62.31 -9.85 7.57
CA ASP A 609 62.71 -8.62 6.88
C ASP A 609 62.04 -7.38 7.46
N SER A 610 62.82 -6.30 7.59
CA SER A 610 62.26 -4.96 7.81
C SER A 610 61.61 -4.46 6.52
N ILE A 611 60.38 -3.98 6.63
CA ILE A 611 59.55 -3.44 5.54
C ILE A 611 59.17 -1.98 5.74
N GLY A 612 59.64 -1.38 6.83
CA GLY A 612 59.34 0.00 7.16
C GLY A 612 59.99 0.41 8.48
N GLN A 613 59.94 1.71 8.76
CA GLN A 613 60.48 2.30 9.97
C GLN A 613 59.47 3.29 10.55
N LEU A 614 59.37 3.32 11.87
CA LEU A 614 58.58 4.29 12.64
C LEU A 614 59.52 5.10 13.53
N ASN A 615 59.20 6.37 13.74
CA ASN A 615 59.93 7.27 14.63
C ASN A 615 59.30 7.32 16.02
N GLN A 616 60.06 7.80 16.99
CA GLN A 616 59.55 8.11 18.33
C GLN A 616 58.34 9.07 18.23
N GLY A 617 57.24 8.71 18.90
CA GLY A 617 56.00 9.48 18.90
C GLY A 617 55.02 9.14 17.78
N ASP A 618 55.37 8.26 16.83
CA ASP A 618 54.45 7.86 15.76
C ASP A 618 53.25 7.08 16.33
N ASN A 619 52.05 7.37 15.83
CA ASN A 619 50.84 6.65 16.23
C ASN A 619 50.64 5.41 15.37
N VAL A 620 50.31 4.28 16.01
CA VAL A 620 50.05 2.99 15.36
C VAL A 620 48.68 2.45 15.71
N SER A 621 48.05 1.78 14.75
CA SER A 621 46.81 1.03 14.96
C SER A 621 47.12 -0.46 15.01
N ILE A 622 46.88 -1.08 16.15
CA ILE A 622 47.16 -2.49 16.41
C ILE A 622 45.90 -3.31 16.12
N VAL A 623 46.06 -4.38 15.35
CA VAL A 623 44.96 -5.26 14.93
C VAL A 623 45.06 -6.68 15.48
N ALA A 624 46.26 -7.09 15.89
CA ALA A 624 46.50 -8.38 16.54
C ALA A 624 47.77 -8.36 17.39
N LYS A 625 47.89 -9.34 18.29
CA LYS A 625 49.09 -9.63 19.06
C LYS A 625 49.53 -11.06 18.79
N ASN A 626 50.83 -11.26 18.64
CA ASN A 626 51.44 -12.55 18.42
C ASN A 626 52.69 -12.67 19.30
N GLY A 627 52.53 -13.29 20.47
CA GLY A 627 53.55 -13.22 21.52
C GLY A 627 53.82 -11.77 21.92
N GLU A 628 55.07 -11.33 21.86
CA GLU A 628 55.49 -9.96 22.19
C GLU A 628 55.43 -9.00 20.99
N TRP A 629 54.77 -9.40 19.90
CA TRP A 629 54.66 -8.59 18.68
C TRP A 629 53.25 -8.09 18.47
N TYR A 630 53.12 -6.79 18.21
CA TYR A 630 51.89 -6.19 17.71
C TYR A 630 51.88 -6.19 16.19
N LYS A 631 50.82 -6.73 15.61
CA LYS A 631 50.50 -6.54 14.20
C LYS A 631 49.80 -5.20 14.05
N ILE A 632 50.41 -4.29 13.33
CA ILE A 632 49.88 -2.96 13.06
C ILE A 632 49.36 -2.87 11.64
N SER A 633 48.32 -2.08 11.43
CA SER A 633 47.73 -1.81 10.10
C SER A 633 48.08 -0.42 9.56
N SER A 634 48.59 0.47 10.41
CA SER A 634 48.93 1.86 10.10
C SER A 634 50.09 2.31 11.00
N PRO A 635 51.04 3.12 10.49
CA PRO A 635 51.11 3.69 9.14
C PRO A 635 51.67 2.71 8.08
N ILE A 636 52.34 1.64 8.52
CA ILE A 636 52.89 0.58 7.65
C ILE A 636 52.38 -0.76 8.18
N ALA A 637 51.72 -1.54 7.34
CA ALA A 637 51.19 -2.84 7.75
C ALA A 637 52.33 -3.85 7.99
N GLY A 638 52.42 -4.39 9.21
CA GLY A 638 53.48 -5.31 9.60
C GLY A 638 53.52 -5.54 11.10
N TYR A 639 54.64 -6.04 11.62
CA TYR A 639 54.81 -6.36 13.03
C TYR A 639 55.85 -5.45 13.68
N VAL A 640 55.52 -4.97 14.88
CA VAL A 640 56.42 -4.18 15.75
C VAL A 640 56.44 -4.81 17.14
N HIS A 641 57.57 -4.72 17.84
CA HIS A 641 57.70 -5.30 19.18
C HIS A 641 56.93 -4.47 20.22
N SER A 642 56.23 -5.11 21.15
CA SER A 642 55.31 -4.44 22.07
C SER A 642 55.99 -3.46 23.01
N ASP A 643 57.25 -3.69 23.38
CA ASP A 643 58.03 -2.83 24.29
C ASP A 643 58.23 -1.40 23.77
N PHE A 644 58.11 -1.20 22.46
CA PHE A 644 58.25 0.10 21.83
C PHE A 644 56.91 0.76 21.55
N ILE A 645 55.78 0.19 22.00
CA ILE A 645 54.45 0.76 21.80
C ILE A 645 53.79 0.99 23.15
N ARG A 646 53.56 2.27 23.48
CA ARG A 646 52.71 2.66 24.60
C ARG A 646 51.28 2.64 24.11
N ILE A 647 50.49 1.68 24.57
CA ILE A 647 49.06 1.67 24.29
C ILE A 647 48.46 2.97 24.83
N SER A 648 47.74 3.69 23.98
CA SER A 648 47.00 4.87 24.39
C SER A 648 45.89 4.39 25.32
N SER A 649 46.10 4.50 26.63
CA SER A 649 45.09 4.22 27.63
C SER A 649 43.90 5.16 27.39
N ASN A 650 42.72 4.57 27.16
CA ASN A 650 41.46 5.30 27.22
C ASN A 650 41.22 5.71 28.68
N ASP A 651 41.77 6.87 29.06
CA ASP A 651 41.50 7.57 30.34
C ASP A 651 40.03 8.02 30.49
N ASN A 652 39.13 7.59 29.60
CA ASN A 652 37.68 7.80 29.68
C ASN A 652 36.90 6.59 30.25
N ASN A 653 37.52 5.41 30.39
CA ASN A 653 36.82 4.24 30.93
C ASN A 653 36.90 4.12 32.46
N ASP A 654 37.98 4.57 33.11
CA ASP A 654 38.10 4.41 34.57
C ASP A 654 37.28 5.44 35.37
N LYS A 655 37.11 6.68 34.87
CA LYS A 655 36.16 7.63 35.50
C LYS A 655 34.70 7.22 35.29
N HIS A 656 34.39 6.55 34.18
CA HIS A 656 33.05 6.03 33.92
C HIS A 656 32.79 4.76 34.73
N MET A 657 33.80 3.90 34.94
CA MET A 657 33.65 2.68 35.73
C MET A 657 33.72 2.95 37.24
N GLU A 658 34.47 3.95 37.72
CA GLU A 658 34.35 4.43 39.11
C GLU A 658 33.00 5.12 39.35
N ALA A 659 32.48 5.92 38.41
CA ALA A 659 31.15 6.53 38.54
C ALA A 659 30.02 5.50 38.43
N VAL A 660 30.18 4.46 37.60
CA VAL A 660 29.24 3.34 37.48
C VAL A 660 29.32 2.42 38.68
N ASN A 661 30.51 2.05 39.15
CA ASN A 661 30.68 1.23 40.35
C ASN A 661 30.22 1.97 41.61
N LYS A 662 30.47 3.29 41.70
CA LYS A 662 29.92 4.13 42.77
C LYS A 662 28.41 4.25 42.68
N ARG A 663 27.81 4.38 41.48
CA ARG A 663 26.35 4.33 41.30
C ARG A 663 25.77 2.96 41.59
N VAL A 664 26.46 1.87 41.24
CA VAL A 664 26.04 0.50 41.51
C VAL A 664 26.14 0.20 43.02
N GLU A 665 27.19 0.66 43.71
CA GLU A 665 27.32 0.63 45.18
C GLU A 665 26.27 1.52 45.85
N ASP A 666 25.99 2.72 45.34
CA ASP A 666 24.94 3.61 45.86
C ASP A 666 23.56 2.96 45.68
N ILE A 667 23.28 2.37 44.51
CA ILE A 667 22.04 1.63 44.21
C ILE A 667 21.93 0.34 45.04
N LEU A 668 23.02 -0.40 45.22
CA LEU A 668 23.08 -1.59 46.08
C LEU A 668 22.96 -1.23 47.55
N SER A 669 23.43 -0.05 47.99
CA SER A 669 23.25 0.47 49.35
C SER A 669 21.82 0.95 49.56
N ILE A 670 21.18 1.56 48.56
CA ILE A 670 19.75 1.91 48.57
C ILE A 670 18.92 0.63 48.61
N PHE A 671 19.29 -0.41 47.87
CA PHE A 671 18.64 -1.72 47.93
C PHE A 671 18.85 -2.40 49.29
N LYS A 672 20.09 -2.49 49.79
CA LYS A 672 20.41 -3.16 51.07
C LYS A 672 19.84 -2.42 52.28
N ASN A 673 19.89 -1.09 52.30
CA ASN A 673 19.43 -0.27 53.43
C ASN A 673 17.89 -0.08 53.45
N ASN A 674 17.18 -0.33 52.34
CA ASN A 674 15.71 -0.27 52.28
C ASN A 674 15.01 -1.66 52.26
N LEU A 675 15.74 -2.77 52.11
CA LEU A 675 15.16 -4.14 52.21
C LEU A 675 15.47 -4.86 53.52
N LEU A 676 16.34 -4.32 54.39
CA LEU A 676 16.60 -4.91 55.71
C LEU A 676 16.53 -3.85 56.82
N GLY A 677 15.40 -3.81 57.52
CA GLY A 677 15.38 -3.40 58.94
C GLY A 677 14.59 -2.16 59.36
N ALA A 678 13.78 -1.51 58.51
CA ALA A 678 13.00 -0.35 58.94
C ALA A 678 11.48 -0.60 58.91
N LYS A 679 10.88 -0.79 60.09
CA LYS A 679 9.42 -0.72 60.29
C LYS A 679 8.99 0.74 60.15
N TYR A 680 8.31 1.09 59.05
CA TYR A 680 7.57 2.34 58.96
C TYR A 680 6.07 2.05 59.01
N LYS A 681 5.39 2.72 59.93
CA LYS A 681 3.94 2.75 60.09
C LYS A 681 3.52 4.19 59.86
N LEU A 682 2.65 4.48 58.90
CA LEU A 682 1.87 5.73 58.86
C LEU A 682 0.64 5.62 57.94
N ALA A 683 -0.38 6.39 58.30
CA ALA A 683 -1.81 6.11 58.18
C ALA A 683 -2.51 6.59 56.88
N PHE A 684 -3.69 6.01 56.65
CA PHE A 684 -4.71 6.44 55.68
C PHE A 684 -5.27 7.85 55.98
N ASN A 685 -5.53 8.66 54.94
CA ASN A 685 -6.64 9.64 54.87
C ASN A 685 -6.85 10.24 53.45
N LYS A 686 -8.06 10.04 52.87
CA LYS A 686 -8.92 10.86 51.94
C LYS A 686 -8.26 12.00 51.11
N TYR A 687 -8.48 12.23 49.80
CA TYR A 687 -9.68 12.18 48.92
C TYR A 687 -9.33 12.07 47.40
N MET A 688 -10.39 11.77 46.61
CA MET A 688 -10.51 11.65 45.14
C MET A 688 -10.79 12.96 44.35
N ARG A 689 -10.52 12.95 43.01
CA ARG A 689 -11.42 13.24 41.83
C ARG A 689 -10.59 13.62 40.56
N LEU A 690 -10.97 13.43 39.29
CA LEU A 690 -11.88 12.57 38.48
C LEU A 690 -12.07 13.21 37.08
N TYR A 691 -11.92 12.48 35.94
CA TYR A 691 -12.88 12.27 34.80
C TYR A 691 -12.17 11.76 33.50
N LYS A 692 -12.67 10.80 32.70
CA LYS A 692 -14.07 10.34 32.51
C LYS A 692 -14.20 8.84 32.16
N GLY A 693 -14.71 8.03 33.09
CA GLY A 693 -15.41 6.79 32.73
C GLY A 693 -15.69 5.78 33.84
N GLU A 694 -14.65 5.19 34.43
CA GLU A 694 -14.77 3.91 35.14
C GLU A 694 -13.77 3.85 36.30
N SER A 695 -14.11 3.14 37.38
CA SER A 695 -13.21 2.93 38.52
C SER A 695 -13.20 1.45 38.89
N PHE A 696 -12.02 0.82 38.80
CA PHE A 696 -11.77 -0.53 39.27
C PHE A 696 -10.58 -0.49 40.24
N ASN A 697 -10.67 -1.27 41.30
CA ASN A 697 -9.52 -1.51 42.16
C ASN A 697 -8.78 -2.73 41.63
N VAL A 698 -7.49 -2.55 41.35
CA VAL A 698 -6.58 -3.62 40.93
C VAL A 698 -5.59 -3.84 42.05
N ASP A 699 -5.74 -4.95 42.77
CA ASP A 699 -4.72 -5.42 43.71
C ASP A 699 -3.73 -6.29 42.94
N PHE A 700 -2.46 -5.88 42.95
CA PHE A 700 -1.36 -6.55 42.26
C PHE A 700 -0.36 -7.09 43.28
N ARG A 701 -0.05 -8.39 43.17
CA ARG A 701 0.93 -9.08 44.03
C ARG A 701 1.92 -9.87 43.18
N TYR A 702 3.18 -9.88 43.60
CA TYR A 702 4.23 -10.69 42.98
C TYR A 702 5.14 -11.33 44.04
N GLY A 703 5.74 -12.46 43.69
CA GLY A 703 6.57 -13.26 44.59
C GLY A 703 7.47 -14.26 43.87
N VAL A 704 8.47 -14.78 44.59
CA VAL A 704 9.39 -15.83 44.12
C VAL A 704 9.34 -16.98 45.13
N GLY A 705 8.97 -18.18 44.69
CA GLY A 705 8.66 -19.29 45.60
C GLY A 705 7.31 -19.08 46.31
N LEU A 706 7.21 -19.44 47.61
CA LEU A 706 5.95 -19.33 48.39
C LEU A 706 5.76 -17.99 49.11
N GLU A 707 6.63 -17.00 48.90
CA GLU A 707 6.58 -15.70 49.58
C GLU A 707 6.04 -14.59 48.66
N PHE A 708 4.99 -13.89 49.13
CA PHE A 708 4.33 -12.79 48.43
C PHE A 708 4.59 -11.45 49.13
N ASN A 709 4.70 -10.37 48.37
CA ASN A 709 4.67 -9.01 48.91
C ASN A 709 3.23 -8.47 48.84
N GLU A 710 2.58 -8.30 50.00
CA GLU A 710 1.13 -8.01 50.07
C GLU A 710 0.77 -6.50 50.10
N ASP A 711 1.74 -5.58 50.21
CA ASP A 711 1.46 -4.17 50.55
C ASP A 711 1.92 -3.12 49.51
N ALA A 712 2.11 -3.49 48.24
CA ALA A 712 2.48 -2.53 47.20
C ALA A 712 1.25 -1.83 46.59
N LEU A 713 0.78 -0.73 47.21
CA LEU A 713 -0.24 0.13 46.62
C LEU A 713 0.35 0.95 45.46
N ILE A 714 -0.21 0.82 44.27
CA ILE A 714 0.15 1.65 43.10
C ILE A 714 -1.04 2.54 42.76
N THR A 715 -0.90 3.85 42.95
CA THR A 715 -1.88 4.85 42.48
C THR A 715 -1.44 5.34 41.10
N MET A 716 -2.34 5.26 40.12
CA MET A 716 -2.15 5.77 38.75
C MET A 716 -3.20 6.84 38.48
N ASP A 717 -2.75 8.01 38.04
CA ASP A 717 -3.61 9.13 37.66
C ASP A 717 -3.64 9.26 36.12
N PHE A 718 -4.81 9.63 35.61
CA PHE A 718 -5.09 9.75 34.18
C PHE A 718 -5.53 11.19 33.91
N SER A 719 -4.57 12.05 33.61
CA SER A 719 -4.81 13.45 33.22
C SER A 719 -4.27 13.69 31.81
N ASP A 720 -5.03 14.45 31.00
CA ASP A 720 -4.69 14.86 29.62
C ASP A 720 -4.19 13.73 28.69
N GLY A 721 -4.71 12.52 28.85
CA GLY A 721 -4.40 11.36 27.98
C GLY A 721 -3.05 10.68 28.26
N LYS A 722 -2.45 10.90 29.43
CA LYS A 722 -1.23 10.20 29.89
C LYS A 722 -1.46 9.49 31.22
N ILE A 723 -0.76 8.37 31.41
CA ILE A 723 -0.69 7.66 32.69
C ILE A 723 0.46 8.31 33.47
N VAL A 724 0.24 8.63 34.73
CA VAL A 724 1.30 9.07 35.66
C VAL A 724 1.11 8.42 37.03
N SER A 725 2.19 8.24 37.78
CA SER A 725 2.21 7.68 39.13
C SER A 725 3.12 8.52 40.03
N GLU A 726 2.74 8.66 41.30
CA GLU A 726 3.59 9.30 42.32
C GLU A 726 4.66 8.34 42.86
N ASN A 727 4.56 7.04 42.54
CA ASN A 727 5.58 6.07 42.87
C ASN A 727 6.72 6.15 41.84
N ILE A 728 7.90 6.56 42.27
CA ILE A 728 9.02 6.86 41.37
C ILE A 728 9.49 5.66 40.53
N PHE A 729 9.31 4.43 41.01
CA PHE A 729 9.62 3.22 40.23
C PHE A 729 8.56 2.95 39.15
N VAL A 730 7.29 3.17 39.46
CA VAL A 730 6.19 3.01 38.50
C VAL A 730 6.14 4.16 37.50
N GLN A 731 6.44 5.39 37.93
CA GLN A 731 6.61 6.53 37.03
C GLN A 731 7.81 6.31 36.11
N SER A 732 8.92 5.76 36.62
CA SER A 732 10.05 5.38 35.77
C SER A 732 9.68 4.27 34.78
N LEU A 733 8.78 3.34 35.13
CA LEU A 733 8.27 2.30 34.24
C LEU A 733 7.30 2.86 33.19
N ILE A 734 6.42 3.79 33.58
CA ILE A 734 5.51 4.52 32.69
C ILE A 734 6.29 5.42 31.73
N ASP A 735 7.29 6.15 32.22
CA ASP A 735 8.18 6.98 31.41
C ASP A 735 9.04 6.10 30.50
N PHE A 736 9.46 4.91 30.95
CA PHE A 736 10.13 3.92 30.11
C PHE A 736 9.21 3.40 29.00
N ILE A 737 7.94 3.09 29.30
CA ILE A 737 6.92 2.71 28.31
C ILE A 737 6.65 3.85 27.32
N TYR A 738 6.59 5.10 27.79
CA TYR A 738 6.32 6.28 26.95
C TYR A 738 7.54 6.70 26.11
N VAL A 739 8.75 6.46 26.61
CA VAL A 739 10.01 6.58 25.84
C VAL A 739 10.14 5.46 24.80
N ILE A 740 9.60 4.27 25.08
CA ILE A 740 9.51 3.16 24.13
C ILE A 740 8.48 3.46 23.02
N ASP A 741 7.31 4.00 23.35
CA ASP A 741 6.24 4.41 22.40
C ASP A 741 6.72 5.47 21.40
N LYS A 742 7.66 6.35 21.82
CA LYS A 742 8.23 7.37 20.94
C LYS A 742 9.54 6.99 20.25
N LYS A 743 10.17 5.84 20.52
CA LYS A 743 11.50 5.57 19.95
C LYS A 743 11.86 4.18 19.43
N PHE A 744 11.23 3.04 19.69
CA PHE A 744 11.81 1.77 19.19
C PHE A 744 10.86 0.63 18.81
N ASP A 745 11.04 0.18 17.56
CA ASP A 745 10.23 -0.76 16.77
C ASP A 745 10.81 -2.19 16.81
N LYS A 746 11.05 -2.75 18.02
CA LYS A 746 11.57 -4.13 18.20
C LYS A 746 10.75 -4.98 19.16
N MET A 747 9.43 -4.82 19.13
CA MET A 747 8.49 -5.59 19.94
C MET A 747 8.27 -7.03 19.43
N SER A 748 8.54 -7.37 18.17
CA SER A 748 8.19 -8.70 17.62
C SER A 748 9.06 -9.86 18.13
N ILE A 749 10.29 -9.59 18.58
CA ILE A 749 11.21 -10.59 19.15
C ILE A 749 10.90 -10.79 20.63
N PHE A 750 10.64 -9.70 21.35
CA PHE A 750 10.22 -9.75 22.75
C PHE A 750 8.81 -10.36 22.90
N ILE A 751 7.85 -10.01 22.02
CA ILE A 751 6.52 -10.66 21.98
C ILE A 751 6.66 -12.15 21.64
N LYS A 752 7.55 -12.57 20.74
CA LYS A 752 7.72 -14.00 20.42
C LYS A 752 8.40 -14.80 21.53
N GLU A 753 9.34 -14.22 22.27
CA GLU A 753 9.93 -14.86 23.46
C GLU A 753 8.98 -14.81 24.66
N PHE A 754 8.23 -13.73 24.84
CA PHE A 754 7.16 -13.61 25.83
C PHE A 754 5.99 -14.56 25.53
N GLU A 755 5.60 -14.75 24.26
CA GLU A 755 4.62 -15.74 23.81
C GLU A 755 5.10 -17.18 24.02
N LYS A 756 6.41 -17.44 23.92
CA LYS A 756 7.01 -18.75 24.27
C LYS A 756 6.98 -19.01 25.77
N ILE A 757 7.22 -17.98 26.59
CA ILE A 757 7.11 -18.06 28.06
C ILE A 757 5.63 -18.28 28.46
N VAL A 758 4.70 -17.53 27.87
CA VAL A 758 3.25 -17.58 28.12
C VAL A 758 2.62 -18.90 27.66
N LYS A 759 3.12 -19.55 26.60
CA LYS A 759 2.62 -20.86 26.12
C LYS A 759 2.84 -22.01 27.11
N ASN A 760 3.73 -21.86 28.09
CA ASN A 760 4.00 -22.85 29.13
C ASN A 760 3.52 -22.40 30.53
N CYS A 761 2.75 -21.31 30.59
CA CYS A 761 2.17 -20.82 31.85
C CYS A 761 0.91 -21.60 32.21
N LYS A 762 0.77 -21.92 33.50
CA LYS A 762 -0.51 -22.37 34.04
C LYS A 762 -1.31 -21.14 34.45
N ILE A 763 -2.49 -20.97 33.85
CA ILE A 763 -3.41 -19.87 34.12
C ILE A 763 -4.58 -20.42 34.94
N THR A 764 -4.85 -19.83 36.09
CA THR A 764 -6.00 -20.17 36.93
C THR A 764 -6.89 -18.94 37.08
N ILE A 765 -8.20 -19.10 36.86
CA ILE A 765 -9.18 -18.03 36.97
C ILE A 765 -10.23 -18.48 37.97
N GLU A 766 -10.38 -17.73 39.06
CA GLU A 766 -11.35 -18.02 40.12
C GLU A 766 -12.26 -16.82 40.35
N GLY A 767 -13.57 -17.07 40.28
CA GLY A 767 -14.59 -16.08 40.57
C GLY A 767 -15.10 -16.20 42.00
N ASN A 768 -15.11 -15.10 42.75
CA ASN A 768 -15.73 -15.04 44.07
C ASN A 768 -16.98 -14.14 44.01
N LEU A 769 -18.14 -14.78 43.93
CA LEU A 769 -19.45 -14.11 43.85
C LEU A 769 -19.83 -13.35 45.12
N ALA A 770 -19.31 -13.73 46.30
CA ALA A 770 -19.61 -13.05 47.56
C ALA A 770 -18.90 -11.69 47.67
N GLU A 771 -17.76 -11.53 46.99
CA GLU A 771 -16.94 -10.31 47.00
C GLU A 771 -17.00 -9.52 45.69
N ALA A 772 -17.81 -9.96 44.72
CA ALA A 772 -17.89 -9.37 43.38
C ALA A 772 -16.50 -9.19 42.71
N ALA A 773 -15.66 -10.22 42.83
CA ALA A 773 -14.27 -10.19 42.38
C ALA A 773 -13.92 -11.38 41.49
N VAL A 774 -13.02 -11.13 40.53
CA VAL A 774 -12.39 -12.17 39.70
C VAL A 774 -10.89 -12.10 39.95
N THR A 775 -10.32 -13.25 40.31
CA THR A 775 -8.89 -13.42 40.54
C THR A 775 -8.30 -14.21 39.39
N VAL A 776 -7.20 -13.71 38.83
CA VAL A 776 -6.44 -14.39 37.77
C VAL A 776 -5.02 -14.60 38.27
N THR A 777 -4.60 -15.85 38.31
CA THR A 777 -3.26 -16.28 38.75
C THR A 777 -2.48 -16.82 37.58
N LEU A 778 -1.27 -16.31 37.38
CA LEU A 778 -0.33 -16.74 36.35
C LEU A 778 0.89 -17.40 37.03
N GLU A 779 1.09 -18.68 36.75
CA GLU A 779 2.23 -19.46 37.24
C GLU A 779 3.17 -19.80 36.08
N VAL A 780 4.44 -19.37 36.19
CA VAL A 780 5.49 -19.60 35.19
C VAL A 780 6.54 -20.57 35.74
N LYS A 781 6.69 -21.74 35.11
CA LYS A 781 7.79 -22.66 35.39
C LYS A 781 9.00 -22.33 34.50
N ILE A 782 10.16 -22.20 35.11
CA ILE A 782 11.44 -21.98 34.41
C ILE A 782 12.12 -23.35 34.28
N ASP A 783 12.33 -23.83 33.04
CA ASP A 783 13.03 -25.09 32.76
C ASP A 783 14.42 -24.84 32.12
N GLU A 784 15.33 -25.80 32.29
CA GLU A 784 16.76 -25.64 32.58
C GLU A 784 17.71 -25.24 31.44
N ASN A 785 18.66 -24.33 31.72
CA ASN A 785 20.03 -24.41 31.19
C ASN A 785 21.07 -23.79 32.16
N LYS A 786 21.73 -24.68 32.92
CA LYS A 786 23.07 -24.63 33.56
C LYS A 786 23.57 -23.30 34.15
N ALA A 787 23.03 -22.91 35.32
CA ALA A 787 23.79 -22.24 36.40
C ALA A 787 23.05 -22.14 37.75
N PHE A 788 21.78 -22.53 37.87
CA PHE A 788 21.03 -22.48 39.13
C PHE A 788 20.22 -23.77 39.31
N SER A 789 20.39 -24.43 40.46
CA SER A 789 19.60 -25.59 40.88
C SER A 789 18.50 -25.17 41.86
N THR A 790 17.37 -25.87 41.77
CA THR A 790 16.17 -25.97 42.65
C THR A 790 14.99 -25.01 42.39
N GLU A 791 13.93 -25.58 41.79
CA GLU A 791 12.47 -25.37 42.04
C GLU A 791 11.94 -23.98 42.43
N ASN A 792 12.21 -22.93 41.66
CA ASN A 792 11.57 -21.62 41.89
C ASN A 792 10.64 -21.22 40.73
N SER A 793 9.34 -21.18 41.01
CA SER A 793 8.32 -20.54 40.16
C SER A 793 8.19 -19.05 40.52
N ILE A 794 7.91 -18.20 39.53
CA ILE A 794 7.52 -16.80 39.75
C ILE A 794 6.00 -16.73 39.62
N PHE A 795 5.35 -16.08 40.59
CA PHE A 795 3.89 -15.96 40.67
C PHE A 795 3.45 -14.50 40.48
N PHE A 796 2.37 -14.32 39.72
CA PHE A 796 1.69 -13.03 39.57
C PHE A 796 0.20 -13.23 39.86
N ASP A 797 -0.31 -12.47 40.83
CA ASP A 797 -1.72 -12.49 41.24
C ASP A 797 -2.37 -11.13 41.00
N PHE A 798 -3.51 -11.16 40.31
CA PHE A 798 -4.33 -10.00 40.03
C PHE A 798 -5.73 -10.22 40.56
N LYS A 799 -6.21 -9.32 41.42
CA LYS A 799 -7.61 -9.31 41.88
C LYS A 799 -8.29 -8.05 41.40
N ILE A 800 -9.35 -8.23 40.61
CA ILE A 800 -10.20 -7.14 40.12
C ILE A 800 -11.53 -7.23 40.86
N SER A 801 -11.88 -6.17 41.59
CA SER A 801 -13.14 -6.07 42.34
C SER A 801 -13.98 -4.91 41.81
N PHE A 802 -15.28 -5.11 41.64
CA PHE A 802 -16.21 -4.10 41.12
C PHE A 802 -17.54 -4.09 41.89
N ASP A 803 -18.21 -2.94 41.94
CA ASP A 803 -19.51 -2.82 42.62
C ASP A 803 -20.61 -3.47 41.79
N ILE A 804 -21.10 -4.61 42.27
CA ILE A 804 -22.09 -5.44 41.56
C ILE A 804 -23.44 -4.71 41.37
N LEU A 805 -23.80 -3.81 42.29
CA LEU A 805 -25.07 -3.06 42.21
C LEU A 805 -24.99 -1.93 41.18
N ASP A 806 -23.83 -1.29 41.05
CA ASP A 806 -23.57 -0.29 40.02
C ASP A 806 -23.42 -0.93 38.64
N PHE A 807 -22.77 -2.10 38.54
CA PHE A 807 -22.69 -2.90 37.31
C PHE A 807 -24.07 -3.36 36.83
N ILE A 808 -24.93 -3.86 37.74
CA ILE A 808 -26.29 -4.27 37.41
C ILE A 808 -27.17 -3.06 37.03
N LYS A 809 -27.07 -1.94 37.75
CA LYS A 809 -27.79 -0.69 37.38
C LYS A 809 -27.38 -0.17 36.01
N LYS A 810 -26.08 -0.19 35.69
CA LYS A 810 -25.57 0.27 34.39
C LYS A 810 -25.82 -0.71 33.26
N MET A 811 -25.88 -2.02 33.52
CA MET A 811 -26.43 -3.00 32.56
C MET A 811 -27.89 -2.67 32.26
N LEU A 812 -28.69 -2.39 33.29
CA LEU A 812 -30.08 -1.98 33.13
C LEU A 812 -30.23 -0.64 32.41
N ASP A 813 -29.32 0.33 32.60
CA ASP A 813 -29.31 1.61 31.86
C ASP A 813 -28.83 1.44 30.41
N LYS A 814 -27.82 0.61 30.12
CA LYS A 814 -27.40 0.29 28.75
C LYS A 814 -28.46 -0.51 27.99
N PHE A 815 -29.19 -1.38 28.68
CA PHE A 815 -30.38 -2.03 28.13
C PHE A 815 -31.54 -1.04 28.02
N GLY A 816 -31.67 -0.07 28.93
CA GLY A 816 -32.63 1.03 28.87
C GLY A 816 -32.42 1.94 27.67
N ASP A 817 -31.18 2.32 27.37
CA ASP A 817 -30.81 3.13 26.20
C ASP A 817 -30.95 2.37 24.88
N LYS A 818 -30.64 1.06 24.87
CA LYS A 818 -30.95 0.20 23.71
C LYS A 818 -32.45 -0.06 23.56
N ILE A 819 -33.21 -0.17 24.65
CA ILE A 819 -34.67 -0.24 24.63
C ILE A 819 -35.26 1.11 24.22
N ALA A 820 -34.64 2.25 24.56
CA ALA A 820 -35.07 3.59 24.14
C ALA A 820 -34.67 3.91 22.70
N ASP A 821 -33.57 3.37 22.19
CA ASP A 821 -33.15 3.44 20.78
C ASP A 821 -33.96 2.48 19.91
N ILE A 822 -34.25 1.26 20.40
CA ILE A 822 -35.18 0.32 19.76
C ILE A 822 -36.62 0.85 19.85
N ALA A 823 -37.06 1.40 20.99
CA ALA A 823 -38.35 2.05 21.13
C ALA A 823 -38.40 3.34 20.32
N GLY A 824 -37.31 4.09 20.15
CA GLY A 824 -37.21 5.28 19.31
C GLY A 824 -37.23 4.94 17.81
N LYS A 825 -36.62 3.82 17.42
CA LYS A 825 -36.68 3.25 16.07
C LYS A 825 -38.05 2.62 15.79
N ILE A 826 -38.64 1.91 16.75
CA ILE A 826 -40.03 1.41 16.70
C ILE A 826 -41.01 2.60 16.71
N TRP A 827 -40.75 3.68 17.46
CA TRP A 827 -41.57 4.90 17.49
C TRP A 827 -41.39 5.73 16.23
N GLY A 828 -40.21 5.70 15.59
CA GLY A 828 -39.95 6.26 14.27
C GLY A 828 -40.63 5.48 13.14
N VAL A 829 -40.67 4.14 13.25
CA VAL A 829 -41.43 3.24 12.36
C VAL A 829 -42.94 3.38 12.61
N ILE A 830 -43.39 3.51 13.86
CA ILE A 830 -44.79 3.81 14.24
C ILE A 830 -45.18 5.24 13.85
N LYS A 831 -44.26 6.23 13.84
CA LYS A 831 -44.49 7.58 13.30
C LYS A 831 -44.63 7.56 11.78
N ASN A 832 -43.84 6.74 11.07
CA ASN A 832 -43.94 6.60 9.62
C ASN A 832 -45.14 5.75 9.16
N ILE A 833 -45.58 4.78 9.97
CA ILE A 833 -46.84 4.04 9.76
C ILE A 833 -48.04 4.91 10.20
N GLY A 834 -47.90 5.65 11.30
CA GLY A 834 -48.89 6.56 11.87
C GLY A 834 -49.18 7.78 10.99
N ASN A 835 -48.19 8.35 10.30
CA ASN A 835 -48.41 9.46 9.37
C ASN A 835 -49.18 9.05 8.10
N LYS A 836 -49.14 7.76 7.70
CA LYS A 836 -50.01 7.22 6.63
C LYS A 836 -51.38 6.74 7.14
N PHE A 837 -51.54 6.47 8.44
CA PHE A 837 -52.83 6.09 9.05
C PHE A 837 -53.65 7.31 9.57
N GLN A 838 -52.98 8.43 9.90
CA GLN A 838 -53.59 9.66 10.44
C GLN A 838 -54.32 10.50 9.37
N GLN A 839 -53.89 10.48 8.10
CA GLN A 839 -54.64 11.14 7.02
C GLN A 839 -55.92 10.39 6.64
N MET A 840 -56.03 9.10 6.99
CA MET A 840 -57.20 8.27 6.68
C MET A 840 -58.26 8.34 7.81
N ILE A 841 -57.85 8.50 9.08
CA ILE A 841 -58.77 8.61 10.23
C ILE A 841 -59.38 10.02 10.35
N GLY A 842 -58.63 11.09 10.04
CA GLY A 842 -59.15 12.45 10.05
C GLY A 842 -60.29 12.69 9.03
N PHE A 843 -60.20 12.06 7.86
CA PHE A 843 -61.22 12.15 6.81
C PHE A 843 -62.50 11.36 7.15
N VAL A 844 -62.39 10.22 7.82
CA VAL A 844 -63.53 9.40 8.27
C VAL A 844 -64.23 10.02 9.48
N ALA A 845 -63.49 10.60 10.43
CA ALA A 845 -64.07 11.27 11.60
C ALA A 845 -64.83 12.57 11.21
N PHE A 846 -64.33 13.31 10.21
CA PHE A 846 -65.00 14.50 9.67
C PHE A 846 -66.35 14.17 8.99
N ILE A 847 -66.42 13.04 8.27
CA ILE A 847 -67.65 12.56 7.61
C ILE A 847 -68.69 12.07 8.64
N VAL A 848 -68.27 11.40 9.71
CA VAL A 848 -69.17 10.87 10.75
C VAL A 848 -69.78 11.99 11.60
N VAL A 849 -69.01 13.04 11.94
CA VAL A 849 -69.51 14.19 12.70
C VAL A 849 -70.47 15.05 11.85
N ALA A 850 -70.21 15.24 10.55
CA ALA A 850 -71.11 15.93 9.64
C ALA A 850 -72.47 15.21 9.48
N LEU A 851 -72.48 13.86 9.47
CA LEU A 851 -73.69 13.04 9.41
C LEU A 851 -74.52 13.11 10.71
N ILE A 852 -73.87 13.18 11.88
CA ILE A 852 -74.54 13.22 13.19
C ILE A 852 -75.17 14.61 13.47
N ILE A 853 -74.51 15.69 13.03
CA ILE A 853 -75.05 17.06 13.12
C ILE A 853 -76.26 17.23 12.18
N SER A 854 -76.26 16.61 11.00
CA SER A 854 -77.42 16.61 10.08
C SER A 854 -78.63 15.81 10.60
N ALA A 855 -78.42 14.94 11.60
CA ALA A 855 -79.43 14.05 12.17
C ALA A 855 -80.08 14.58 13.47
N GLY A 856 -79.69 15.77 13.95
CA GLY A 856 -80.42 16.53 14.99
C GLY A 856 -80.49 15.90 16.38
N LYS A 857 -79.49 15.11 16.80
CA LYS A 857 -79.57 14.28 18.02
C LYS A 857 -78.61 14.63 19.17
N LEU A 858 -77.98 15.80 19.18
CA LEU A 858 -77.08 16.20 20.28
C LEU A 858 -77.32 17.65 20.71
N THR A 859 -77.22 17.90 22.02
CA THR A 859 -77.39 19.23 22.65
C THR A 859 -76.15 20.09 22.49
N GLU A 860 -76.32 21.42 22.48
CA GLU A 860 -75.23 22.39 22.24
C GLU A 860 -74.03 22.23 23.20
N GLU A 861 -74.29 21.83 24.46
CA GLU A 861 -73.24 21.57 25.44
C GLU A 861 -72.33 20.40 25.06
N VAL A 862 -72.88 19.35 24.45
CA VAL A 862 -72.11 18.17 24.02
C VAL A 862 -71.27 18.51 22.78
N VAL A 863 -71.79 19.36 21.89
CA VAL A 863 -71.08 19.82 20.69
C VAL A 863 -69.91 20.74 21.06
N SER A 864 -70.12 21.66 22.02
CA SER A 864 -69.09 22.57 22.51
C SER A 864 -67.94 21.83 23.22
N GLY A 865 -68.27 20.81 24.03
CA GLY A 865 -67.26 19.96 24.68
C GLY A 865 -66.39 19.17 23.70
N ILE A 866 -66.96 18.72 22.58
CA ILE A 866 -66.23 17.96 21.55
C ILE A 866 -65.30 18.89 20.75
N LEU A 867 -65.73 20.12 20.42
CA LEU A 867 -64.90 21.10 19.73
C LEU A 867 -63.73 21.60 20.59
N ALA A 868 -63.94 21.78 21.89
CA ALA A 868 -62.88 22.15 22.83
C ALA A 868 -61.81 21.06 22.97
N ALA A 869 -62.24 19.78 22.99
CA ALA A 869 -61.32 18.64 23.04
C ALA A 869 -60.49 18.49 21.75
N LEU A 870 -61.07 18.79 20.59
CA LEU A 870 -60.39 18.77 19.30
C LEU A 870 -59.39 19.93 19.14
N LEU A 871 -59.72 21.13 19.59
CA LEU A 871 -58.81 22.29 19.53
C LEU A 871 -57.60 22.10 20.45
N GLY A 872 -57.80 21.51 21.63
CA GLY A 872 -56.72 21.17 22.58
C GLY A 872 -55.82 20.03 22.11
N PHE A 873 -56.30 19.18 21.20
CA PHE A 873 -55.49 18.13 20.59
C PHE A 873 -54.60 18.68 19.47
N ILE A 874 -55.09 19.66 18.70
CA ILE A 874 -54.35 20.27 17.57
C ILE A 874 -53.24 21.21 18.06
N THR A 875 -53.43 21.94 19.17
CA THR A 875 -52.42 22.86 19.71
C THR A 875 -51.23 22.18 20.40
N ASN A 876 -51.38 20.92 20.83
CA ASN A 876 -50.30 20.13 21.44
C ASN A 876 -49.44 19.36 20.40
N LEU A 877 -49.70 19.56 19.10
CA LEU A 877 -49.05 18.85 17.99
C LEU A 877 -48.20 19.76 17.08
N ALA A 878 -48.04 21.05 17.40
CA ALA A 878 -47.21 22.02 16.66
C ALA A 878 -45.78 22.13 17.21
#